data_AF-A0A162PZT8-F1
#
_entry.id   AF-A0A162PZT8-F1
#
_cell.length_a   1.000
_cell.length_b   1.000
_cell.length_c   1.000
_cell.angle_alpha   90.00
_cell.angle_beta   90.00
_cell.angle_gamma   90.00
#
_symmetry.space_group_name_H-M   'P 1'
#
loop_
_entity.id
_entity.type
_entity.pdbx_description
1 polymer ?
#
loop_
_entity_poly.entity_id
_entity_poly.type
_entity_poly.pdbx_seq_one_letter_code
_entity_poly.pdbx_strand_id
1 'polypeptide(L)'
;MEALATAVSRPWNSSKMTSKHDDSPPKKKRKKSTEVVVGQKNPVMVLNEIKPNIEYDIAASGPPHARIYSASVTVNGKTYTAEDTTKKKAKARVAQMILLYSVQLKDPSVKAPLMEEVVGEVEDFSKDLSEVVCDSEDFFYFESAVTQKVKALPLSATNNADQAKSNPVFYLNRLKPGVKIEIVNEAGSPHMPIYTARVVIDDQTFEGTGSSKKQAKNEAAQTALQKAFNLERTNPPKASTSSTMSLDKPSELEFGDFIARQIESTYQKIMKDEQPSVSRYKVLAGVVMTVGPTADGATVICVTTGSKCINGGQLSMEGEALNDCHAEVLARRGLVSFLYDQLNTFNSNPSESIFERSNGNSLKLKNDVLFHLYVSSAPCGDARIFTLNESLASPLEDLHPNRQGRGALRTKIESGEGTVPVNESAIQTWDGILQGERLLTMSCSDKLARWNIVGVQGSVLSNIIDPIYFHTIVVGSLYHQVHLRRALIGRIEHLQGLPSPFIFSRPVLSTISTPPDRLPAKSPKNSVIWIQGWPEHEVVEISKGKLLDGSPSRLSKRHFFYRFVALASANVEHRSLLQKHVKNDWDNGLKSLWNKTVLKFLLMEANWYLANILIPTWVYNILEHKKEADRIVYEDLNPESGFILLPDLKWDCRSTSNLYLTGIVCKKDIKSLRDLTSEHLPLLKNLLEKGSAAITEKYGLEKSQQRIYLHYQPSFYHLHVHFTSLEFVPPGCQVERAHLLASVIRNIELKSSYYLDSPLDFIVSEGDPLLEKYQHYVALNSNGDNKCYL
;
A
#
# COMPACT_ATOMS: atom_id res chain seq x y z
N MET A 1 -46.05 25.25 36.11
CA MET A 1 -44.93 24.57 36.79
C MET A 1 -44.16 23.82 35.74
N GLU A 2 -42.86 24.12 35.65
CA GLU A 2 -41.75 23.27 35.14
C GLU A 2 -41.90 22.59 33.77
N ALA A 3 -40.88 22.44 32.93
CA ALA A 3 -39.51 22.92 32.86
C ALA A 3 -39.00 22.43 31.48
N LEU A 4 -37.94 23.06 31.01
CA LEU A 4 -36.90 22.47 30.16
C LEU A 4 -37.29 21.95 28.77
N ALA A 5 -36.92 22.72 27.74
CA ALA A 5 -35.92 22.33 26.74
C ALA A 5 -36.08 23.22 25.50
N THR A 6 -35.07 24.03 25.18
CA THR A 6 -35.07 24.79 23.92
C THR A 6 -33.79 24.51 23.17
N ALA A 7 -33.94 23.70 22.13
CA ALA A 7 -32.97 23.48 21.07
C ALA A 7 -33.21 24.48 19.93
N VAL A 8 -32.10 25.00 19.39
CA VAL A 8 -31.79 25.19 17.97
C VAL A 8 -32.88 25.81 17.07
N SER A 9 -32.61 27.01 16.54
CA SER A 9 -32.31 27.23 15.10
C SER A 9 -32.41 28.72 14.70
N ARG A 10 -31.73 29.05 13.57
CA ARG A 10 -32.00 30.16 12.61
C ARG A 10 -31.26 31.51 12.81
N PRO A 11 -31.07 32.31 11.73
CA PRO A 11 -29.73 32.59 11.16
C PRO A 11 -29.39 34.09 11.00
N TRP A 12 -28.16 34.33 10.52
CA TRP A 12 -27.65 35.47 9.73
C TRP A 12 -28.54 36.73 9.52
N ASN A 13 -28.07 37.93 9.92
CA ASN A 13 -27.58 38.95 8.97
C ASN A 13 -26.95 40.22 9.60
N SER A 14 -26.14 40.85 8.76
CA SER A 14 -25.48 42.17 8.75
C SER A 14 -25.95 43.32 9.67
N SER A 15 -25.00 44.16 10.13
CA SER A 15 -24.78 45.52 9.58
C SER A 15 -23.78 46.36 10.39
N LYS A 16 -23.01 47.18 9.66
CA LYS A 16 -22.03 48.19 10.10
C LYS A 16 -22.70 49.34 10.86
N MET A 17 -21.96 50.01 11.77
CA MET A 17 -21.79 51.49 11.81
C MET A 17 -20.80 51.91 12.93
N THR A 18 -19.62 52.39 12.54
CA THR A 18 -19.08 53.77 12.76
C THR A 18 -18.80 54.17 14.21
N SER A 19 -17.51 54.22 14.61
CA SER A 19 -17.05 54.89 15.82
C SER A 19 -16.36 56.22 15.49
N LYS A 20 -16.76 57.24 16.24
CA LYS A 20 -16.32 58.64 16.19
C LYS A 20 -14.84 58.82 16.55
N HIS A 21 -14.25 59.87 15.97
CA HIS A 21 -13.00 60.50 16.36
C HIS A 21 -13.02 60.96 17.82
N ASP A 22 -11.89 60.79 18.50
CA ASP A 22 -11.52 61.59 19.66
C ASP A 22 -10.09 62.10 19.46
N ASP A 23 -9.91 63.39 19.73
CA ASP A 23 -8.80 64.24 19.31
C ASP A 23 -8.09 64.75 20.57
N SER A 24 -6.87 64.28 20.85
CA SER A 24 -5.93 65.00 21.71
C SER A 24 -4.47 64.50 21.52
N PRO A 25 -3.50 65.43 21.38
CA PRO A 25 -2.05 65.12 21.32
C PRO A 25 -1.50 65.07 22.77
N PRO A 26 -0.19 64.85 23.08
CA PRO A 26 1.01 64.86 22.22
C PRO A 26 2.09 63.79 22.58
N LYS A 27 3.18 63.72 21.80
CA LYS A 27 4.58 63.90 22.26
C LYS A 27 5.57 63.50 21.17
N LYS A 28 6.31 64.50 20.65
CA LYS A 28 7.46 64.33 19.77
C LYS A 28 8.57 63.57 20.52
N LYS A 29 8.94 62.38 20.03
CA LYS A 29 10.22 61.71 20.33
C LYS A 29 11.16 61.86 19.12
N ARG A 30 12.44 62.07 19.44
CA ARG A 30 13.57 62.47 18.57
C ARG A 30 13.74 61.56 17.35
N LYS A 31 14.07 62.18 16.20
CA LYS A 31 14.58 61.52 14.98
C LYS A 31 15.77 60.63 15.34
N LYS A 32 15.63 59.32 15.10
CA LYS A 32 16.73 58.37 14.89
C LYS A 32 16.64 57.96 13.42
N SER A 33 17.69 58.18 12.65
CA SER A 33 17.79 57.71 11.26
C SER A 33 17.82 56.18 11.26
N THR A 34 16.70 55.54 10.95
CA THR A 34 16.62 54.10 10.70
C THR A 34 16.94 53.83 9.24
N GLU A 35 18.05 53.13 8.98
CA GLU A 35 18.33 52.47 7.71
C GLU A 35 17.13 51.59 7.29
N VAL A 36 16.72 51.70 6.04
CA VAL A 36 15.60 50.95 5.50
C VAL A 36 16.08 49.54 5.12
N VAL A 37 15.80 48.54 5.95
CA VAL A 37 16.03 47.13 5.60
C VAL A 37 14.93 46.67 4.64
N VAL A 38 15.19 46.78 3.33
CA VAL A 38 14.24 46.34 2.28
C VAL A 38 14.42 44.84 2.04
N GLY A 39 13.63 44.05 2.78
CA GLY A 39 13.44 42.62 2.56
C GLY A 39 12.15 42.05 3.18
N GLN A 40 11.43 42.84 3.98
CA GLN A 40 10.21 42.41 4.69
C GLN A 40 9.02 43.40 4.58
N LYS A 41 9.14 44.51 3.85
CA LYS A 41 8.07 45.54 3.72
C LYS A 41 7.50 45.61 2.31
N ASN A 42 6.19 45.88 2.22
CA ASN A 42 5.46 46.00 0.95
C ASN A 42 5.96 47.22 0.12
N PRO A 43 6.13 47.11 -1.22
CA PRO A 43 6.56 48.23 -2.08
C PRO A 43 5.74 49.52 -1.91
N VAL A 44 4.43 49.41 -1.66
CA VAL A 44 3.55 50.56 -1.37
C VAL A 44 3.93 51.26 -0.07
N MET A 45 4.31 50.49 0.96
CA MET A 45 4.76 51.07 2.25
C MET A 45 6.10 51.78 2.09
N VAL A 46 7.04 51.18 1.35
CA VAL A 46 8.35 51.78 1.08
C VAL A 46 8.18 53.08 0.29
N LEU A 47 7.32 53.09 -0.73
CA LEU A 47 7.04 54.29 -1.51
C LEU A 47 6.37 55.39 -0.66
N ASN A 48 5.42 55.02 0.22
CA ASN A 48 4.78 55.98 1.13
C ASN A 48 5.72 56.51 2.22
N GLU A 49 6.70 55.71 2.68
CA GLU A 49 7.74 56.18 3.61
C GLU A 49 8.67 57.20 2.95
N ILE A 50 8.94 57.04 1.65
CA ILE A 50 9.79 57.93 0.85
C ILE A 50 9.03 59.20 0.42
N LYS A 51 7.76 59.06 0.03
CA LYS A 51 6.88 60.16 -0.34
C LYS A 51 5.51 59.98 0.34
N PRO A 52 5.32 60.58 1.52
CA PRO A 52 4.04 60.51 2.21
C PRO A 52 2.95 61.22 1.41
N ASN A 53 1.72 60.71 1.50
CA ASN A 53 0.50 61.21 0.84
C ASN A 53 0.42 61.02 -0.69
N ILE A 54 0.98 59.94 -1.22
CA ILE A 54 0.75 59.55 -2.62
C ILE A 54 -0.67 59.00 -2.81
N GLU A 55 -1.43 59.61 -3.72
CA GLU A 55 -2.73 59.11 -4.15
C GLU A 55 -2.58 58.17 -5.36
N TYR A 56 -3.32 57.06 -5.32
CA TYR A 56 -3.39 56.09 -6.40
C TYR A 56 -4.75 56.19 -7.05
N ASP A 57 -4.77 56.48 -8.35
CA ASP A 57 -5.98 56.34 -9.15
C ASP A 57 -6.15 54.86 -9.54
N ILE A 58 -7.37 54.34 -9.46
CA ILE A 58 -7.65 52.92 -9.71
C ILE A 58 -8.88 52.77 -10.60
N ALA A 59 -8.67 52.26 -11.80
CA ALA A 59 -9.73 51.83 -12.70
C ALA A 59 -9.91 50.30 -12.62
N ALA A 60 -11.11 49.81 -12.93
CA ALA A 60 -11.38 48.39 -13.08
C ALA A 60 -12.06 48.13 -14.43
N SER A 61 -11.57 47.14 -15.17
CA SER A 61 -12.09 46.74 -16.47
C SER A 61 -12.33 45.22 -16.51
N GLY A 62 -13.14 44.77 -17.48
CA GLY A 62 -13.43 43.35 -17.69
C GLY A 62 -14.65 42.80 -16.93
N PRO A 63 -15.09 41.57 -17.29
CA PRO A 63 -16.29 40.96 -16.73
C PRO A 63 -16.10 40.54 -15.26
N PRO A 64 -17.18 40.36 -14.47
CA PRO A 64 -17.08 40.09 -13.03
C PRO A 64 -16.22 38.89 -12.62
N HIS A 65 -16.10 37.88 -13.48
CA HIS A 65 -15.32 36.66 -13.26
C HIS A 65 -13.84 36.78 -13.68
N ALA A 66 -13.44 37.89 -14.33
CA ALA A 66 -12.09 38.15 -14.79
C ALA A 66 -11.79 39.67 -14.80
N ARG A 67 -11.98 40.33 -13.65
CA ARG A 67 -11.70 41.77 -13.53
C ARG A 67 -10.20 42.04 -13.47
N ILE A 68 -9.79 43.04 -14.23
CA ILE A 68 -8.44 43.60 -14.22
C ILE A 68 -8.54 44.99 -13.56
N TYR A 69 -7.62 45.28 -12.65
CA TYR A 69 -7.52 46.57 -11.98
C TYR A 69 -6.27 47.28 -12.47
N SER A 70 -6.44 48.47 -13.02
CA SER A 70 -5.36 49.35 -13.43
C SER A 70 -5.13 50.38 -12.34
N ALA A 71 -3.92 50.48 -11.82
CA ALA A 71 -3.53 51.53 -10.87
C ALA A 71 -2.60 52.52 -11.58
N SER A 72 -2.74 53.81 -11.31
CA SER A 72 -1.82 54.84 -11.80
C SER A 72 -1.46 55.85 -10.72
N VAL A 73 -0.23 56.37 -10.78
CA VAL A 73 0.31 57.37 -9.86
C VAL A 73 1.22 58.32 -10.60
N THR A 74 1.02 59.62 -10.42
CA THR A 74 1.92 60.66 -10.96
C THR A 74 2.94 61.06 -9.90
N VAL A 75 4.23 60.81 -10.18
CA VAL A 75 5.34 61.20 -9.31
C VAL A 75 6.32 62.06 -10.08
N ASN A 76 6.54 63.29 -9.63
CA ASN A 76 7.46 64.26 -10.26
C ASN A 76 7.15 64.54 -11.75
N GLY A 77 5.87 64.70 -12.10
CA GLY A 77 5.45 65.01 -13.47
C GLY A 77 5.45 63.83 -14.44
N LYS A 78 5.84 62.62 -14.00
CA LYS A 78 5.73 61.38 -14.79
C LYS A 78 4.68 60.46 -14.17
N THR A 79 3.74 60.00 -15.00
CA THR A 79 2.67 59.07 -14.60
C THR A 79 3.12 57.63 -14.83
N TYR A 80 3.01 56.81 -13.80
CA TYR A 80 3.31 55.38 -13.85
C TYR A 80 2.00 54.61 -13.69
N THR A 81 1.77 53.62 -14.55
CA THR A 81 0.53 52.83 -14.58
C THR A 81 0.87 51.35 -14.66
N ALA A 82 0.14 50.51 -13.91
CA ALA A 82 0.29 49.05 -13.98
C ALA A 82 -1.04 48.35 -13.66
N GLU A 83 -1.25 47.18 -14.25
CA GLU A 83 -2.49 46.41 -14.12
C GLU A 83 -2.27 45.07 -13.40
N ASP A 84 -3.28 44.61 -12.66
CA ASP A 84 -3.30 43.29 -12.06
C ASP A 84 -4.74 42.82 -11.75
N THR A 85 -4.90 41.53 -11.49
CA THR A 85 -6.15 40.86 -11.05
C THR A 85 -6.77 41.41 -9.76
N THR A 86 -6.01 42.17 -8.95
CA THR A 86 -6.53 42.80 -7.72
C THR A 86 -6.01 44.23 -7.55
N LYS A 87 -6.85 45.12 -6.99
CA LYS A 87 -6.46 46.51 -6.65
C LYS A 87 -5.17 46.61 -5.83
N LYS A 88 -4.97 45.66 -4.90
CA LYS A 88 -3.80 45.66 -4.00
C LYS A 88 -2.52 45.33 -4.75
N LYS A 89 -2.56 44.36 -5.67
CA LYS A 89 -1.40 44.00 -6.50
C LYS A 89 -1.08 45.06 -7.54
N ALA A 90 -2.08 45.64 -8.19
CA ALA A 90 -1.90 46.74 -9.13
C ALA A 90 -1.17 47.94 -8.48
N LYS A 91 -1.59 48.35 -7.27
CA LYS A 91 -0.88 49.39 -6.49
C LYS A 91 0.56 49.02 -6.15
N ALA A 92 0.81 47.76 -5.77
CA ALA A 92 2.15 47.30 -5.44
C ALA A 92 3.07 47.30 -6.67
N ARG A 93 2.55 46.91 -7.84
CA ARG A 93 3.29 46.89 -9.12
C ARG A 93 3.66 48.31 -9.58
N VAL A 94 2.72 49.26 -9.51
CA VAL A 94 3.02 50.68 -9.77
C VAL A 94 4.06 51.22 -8.79
N ALA A 95 3.92 50.91 -7.50
CA ALA A 95 4.88 51.36 -6.50
C ALA A 95 6.29 50.81 -6.74
N GLN A 96 6.38 49.53 -7.13
CA GLN A 96 7.64 48.88 -7.51
C GLN A 96 8.29 49.55 -8.73
N MET A 97 7.52 49.85 -9.77
CA MET A 97 8.02 50.60 -10.94
C MET A 97 8.56 51.97 -10.55
N ILE A 98 7.85 52.72 -9.70
CA ILE A 98 8.31 54.05 -9.26
C ILE A 98 9.62 53.95 -8.47
N LEU A 99 9.74 52.98 -7.56
CA LEU A 99 10.95 52.75 -6.77
C LEU A 99 12.16 52.37 -7.65
N LEU A 100 11.91 51.63 -8.73
CA LEU A 100 12.95 51.16 -9.64
C LEU A 100 13.41 52.27 -10.61
N TYR A 101 12.47 53.02 -11.18
CA TYR A 101 12.72 53.93 -12.31
C TYR A 101 12.79 55.42 -11.96
N SER A 102 12.36 55.85 -10.76
CA SER A 102 12.53 57.26 -10.38
C SER A 102 14.00 57.58 -10.03
N VAL A 103 14.60 58.48 -10.80
CA VAL A 103 16.04 58.78 -10.81
C VAL A 103 16.55 59.43 -9.51
N GLN A 104 15.66 59.89 -8.64
CA GLN A 104 16.00 60.53 -7.36
C GLN A 104 16.03 59.57 -6.16
N LEU A 105 15.66 58.29 -6.33
CA LEU A 105 15.81 57.24 -5.31
C LEU A 105 17.09 56.45 -5.58
N LYS A 106 18.24 57.12 -5.45
CA LYS A 106 19.57 56.53 -5.67
C LYS A 106 20.06 55.80 -4.42
N ASP A 107 19.30 54.82 -3.93
CA ASP A 107 19.81 53.85 -2.97
C ASP A 107 20.00 52.48 -3.64
N PRO A 108 21.25 52.06 -3.90
CA PRO A 108 21.56 50.75 -4.50
C PRO A 108 21.00 49.56 -3.71
N SER A 109 20.84 49.70 -2.38
CA SER A 109 20.30 48.62 -1.53
C SER A 109 18.80 48.38 -1.72
N VAL A 110 18.07 49.34 -2.29
CA VAL A 110 16.64 49.22 -2.60
C VAL A 110 16.42 48.69 -4.03
N LYS A 111 17.29 49.07 -4.97
CA LYS A 111 17.14 48.68 -6.39
C LYS A 111 17.54 47.23 -6.67
N ALA A 112 18.61 46.72 -6.06
CA ALA A 112 19.10 45.37 -6.35
C ALA A 112 18.07 44.25 -6.06
N PRO A 113 17.36 44.24 -4.91
CA PRO A 113 16.35 43.21 -4.62
C PRO A 113 15.13 43.30 -5.53
N LEU A 114 14.67 44.52 -5.86
CA LEU A 114 13.51 44.74 -6.73
C LEU A 114 13.83 44.38 -8.20
N MET A 115 15.08 44.55 -8.63
CA MET A 115 15.53 44.17 -9.98
C MET A 115 15.66 42.66 -10.14
N GLU A 116 16.05 41.94 -9.08
CA GLU A 116 16.06 40.47 -9.04
C GLU A 116 14.65 39.87 -9.12
N GLU A 117 13.67 40.53 -8.48
CA GLU A 117 12.24 40.15 -8.53
C GLU A 117 11.62 40.39 -9.92
N VAL A 118 11.96 41.50 -10.60
CA VAL A 118 11.48 41.81 -11.96
C VAL A 118 12.11 40.91 -13.02
N VAL A 119 13.41 40.60 -12.91
CA VAL A 119 14.10 39.68 -13.84
C VAL A 119 13.62 38.24 -13.67
N GLY A 120 13.13 37.88 -12.48
CA GLY A 120 12.49 36.59 -12.23
C GLY A 120 11.12 36.38 -12.89
N GLU A 121 10.41 37.45 -13.28
CA GLU A 121 9.06 37.38 -13.86
C GLU A 121 9.03 37.43 -15.41
N VAL A 122 10.11 37.77 -16.09
CA VAL A 122 10.14 37.89 -17.57
C VAL A 122 10.60 36.56 -18.21
N GLU A 123 9.67 35.67 -18.55
CA GLU A 123 9.94 34.34 -19.14
C GLU A 123 9.90 34.28 -20.69
N ASP A 124 9.86 35.41 -21.43
CA ASP A 124 9.89 35.36 -22.91
C ASP A 124 10.63 36.55 -23.54
N PHE A 125 11.75 36.29 -24.23
CA PHE A 125 12.72 37.30 -24.67
C PHE A 125 12.49 37.82 -26.11
N SER A 126 11.33 37.55 -26.74
CA SER A 126 11.11 38.03 -28.11
C SER A 126 9.73 38.60 -28.46
N LYS A 127 8.82 38.86 -27.52
CA LYS A 127 7.49 39.40 -27.90
C LYS A 127 6.90 40.58 -27.11
N ASP A 128 7.24 40.81 -25.84
CA ASP A 128 6.48 41.79 -25.04
C ASP A 128 7.26 43.06 -24.63
N LEU A 129 8.48 43.28 -25.14
CA LEU A 129 9.24 44.51 -24.85
C LEU A 129 8.86 45.71 -25.72
N SER A 130 8.02 45.53 -26.74
CA SER A 130 7.62 46.60 -27.65
C SER A 130 6.41 47.42 -27.18
N GLU A 131 5.72 47.05 -26.09
CA GLU A 131 4.51 47.75 -25.64
C GLU A 131 4.70 48.72 -24.47
N VAL A 132 5.93 48.92 -23.98
CA VAL A 132 6.22 49.95 -22.96
C VAL A 132 6.84 51.17 -23.65
N VAL A 133 6.00 52.06 -24.17
CA VAL A 133 6.44 53.36 -24.67
C VAL A 133 6.77 54.28 -23.50
N CYS A 134 8.04 54.68 -23.37
CA CYS A 134 8.49 56.00 -22.91
C CYS A 134 9.96 56.20 -23.34
N ASP A 135 10.14 56.97 -24.42
CA ASP A 135 11.36 57.59 -24.98
C ASP A 135 12.63 56.77 -25.24
N SER A 136 13.05 56.84 -26.50
CA SER A 136 14.05 56.02 -27.19
C SER A 136 15.51 56.22 -26.78
N GLU A 137 15.84 57.16 -25.89
CA GLU A 137 17.23 57.45 -25.51
C GLU A 137 17.74 56.60 -24.33
N ASP A 138 16.86 56.15 -23.42
CA ASP A 138 17.26 55.31 -22.27
C ASP A 138 17.46 53.82 -22.65
N PHE A 139 16.84 53.37 -23.75
CA PHE A 139 16.97 51.99 -24.26
C PHE A 139 18.39 51.69 -24.77
N PHE A 140 19.02 52.66 -25.45
CA PHE A 140 20.37 52.50 -26.00
C PHE A 140 21.46 52.48 -24.91
N TYR A 141 21.23 53.18 -23.80
CA TYR A 141 22.12 53.12 -22.63
C TYR A 141 21.99 51.78 -21.89
N PHE A 142 20.78 51.19 -21.86
CA PHE A 142 20.48 49.91 -21.23
C PHE A 142 21.13 48.73 -21.97
N GLU A 143 21.02 48.66 -23.30
CA GLU A 143 21.63 47.60 -24.10
C GLU A 143 23.17 47.69 -24.09
N SER A 144 23.72 48.92 -24.17
CA SER A 144 25.18 49.14 -24.14
C SER A 144 25.80 48.82 -22.78
N ALA A 145 25.16 49.20 -21.66
CA ALA A 145 25.68 48.91 -20.31
C ALA A 145 25.61 47.42 -19.93
N VAL A 146 24.58 46.70 -20.38
CA VAL A 146 24.46 45.25 -20.18
C VAL A 146 25.48 44.52 -21.06
N THR A 147 25.65 44.92 -22.32
CA THR A 147 26.57 44.27 -23.26
C THR A 147 28.05 44.55 -22.93
N GLN A 148 28.38 45.74 -22.42
CA GLN A 148 29.74 46.08 -22.00
C GLN A 148 30.14 45.41 -20.67
N LYS A 149 29.21 45.24 -19.70
CA LYS A 149 29.51 44.45 -18.48
C LYS A 149 29.66 42.95 -18.75
N VAL A 150 29.01 42.42 -19.78
CA VAL A 150 29.11 40.99 -20.16
C VAL A 150 30.41 40.69 -20.92
N LYS A 151 31.02 41.67 -21.61
CA LYS A 151 32.29 41.48 -22.33
C LYS A 151 33.57 41.83 -21.54
N ALA A 152 33.47 42.51 -20.40
CA ALA A 152 34.63 43.04 -19.67
C ALA A 152 34.96 42.35 -18.33
N LEU A 153 34.58 41.09 -18.13
CA LEU A 153 35.01 40.29 -16.99
C LEU A 153 36.06 39.26 -17.43
N PRO A 154 37.29 39.27 -16.88
CA PRO A 154 38.35 38.36 -17.27
C PRO A 154 38.00 36.89 -17.00
N LEU A 155 38.46 36.02 -17.90
CA LEU A 155 38.38 34.56 -17.85
C LEU A 155 39.31 33.90 -16.80
N SER A 156 39.55 34.55 -15.66
CA SER A 156 40.42 34.01 -14.60
C SER A 156 39.73 34.03 -13.24
N ALA A 157 39.48 32.83 -12.72
CA ALA A 157 39.10 32.53 -11.34
C ALA A 157 37.75 33.12 -10.86
N THR A 158 36.63 32.60 -11.37
CA THR A 158 35.34 32.76 -10.69
C THR A 158 35.12 31.58 -9.73
N ASN A 159 35.03 31.90 -8.44
CA ASN A 159 34.79 30.98 -7.33
C ASN A 159 33.57 30.06 -7.55
N ASN A 160 33.66 28.83 -7.05
CA ASN A 160 32.62 27.78 -7.06
C ASN A 160 31.24 28.21 -6.50
N ALA A 161 31.11 29.41 -5.91
CA ALA A 161 29.87 29.93 -5.34
C ALA A 161 28.85 30.42 -6.39
N ASP A 162 29.31 30.94 -7.54
CA ASP A 162 28.42 31.38 -8.64
C ASP A 162 27.94 30.19 -9.51
N GLN A 163 28.67 29.07 -9.48
CA GLN A 163 28.31 27.81 -10.16
C GLN A 163 27.04 27.18 -9.59
N ALA A 164 26.76 27.37 -8.30
CA ALA A 164 25.63 26.72 -7.63
C ALA A 164 24.27 27.37 -7.94
N LYS A 165 24.23 28.65 -8.31
CA LYS A 165 22.98 29.44 -8.41
C LYS A 165 22.41 29.62 -9.82
N SER A 166 23.15 29.31 -10.88
CA SER A 166 22.70 29.51 -12.27
C SER A 166 21.87 28.35 -12.82
N ASN A 167 20.85 28.65 -13.64
CA ASN A 167 20.07 27.66 -14.40
C ASN A 167 20.99 26.88 -15.37
N PRO A 168 20.96 25.52 -15.41
CA PRO A 168 21.82 24.71 -16.28
C PRO A 168 21.75 25.08 -17.77
N VAL A 169 20.55 25.38 -18.28
CA VAL A 169 20.36 25.78 -19.69
C VAL A 169 21.05 27.10 -19.98
N PHE A 170 20.93 28.06 -19.06
CA PHE A 170 21.57 29.37 -19.19
C PHE A 170 23.09 29.26 -19.14
N TYR A 171 23.62 28.45 -18.22
CA TYR A 171 25.05 28.26 -18.07
C TYR A 171 25.67 27.52 -19.27
N LEU A 172 24.97 26.52 -19.80
CA LEU A 172 25.40 25.82 -21.01
C LEU A 172 25.43 26.76 -22.23
N ASN A 173 24.41 27.59 -22.41
CA ASN A 173 24.36 28.57 -23.49
C ASN A 173 25.44 29.66 -23.33
N ARG A 174 25.90 29.93 -22.10
CA ARG A 174 27.03 30.83 -21.85
C ARG A 174 28.38 30.21 -22.23
N LEU A 175 28.57 28.91 -22.00
CA LEU A 175 29.80 28.19 -22.36
C LEU A 175 29.91 27.92 -23.87
N LYS A 176 28.79 27.56 -24.50
CA LYS A 176 28.69 27.36 -25.96
C LYS A 176 27.46 28.11 -26.47
N PRO A 177 27.62 29.39 -26.83
CA PRO A 177 26.54 30.19 -27.43
C PRO A 177 26.03 29.53 -28.72
N GLY A 178 24.71 29.36 -28.83
CA GLY A 178 24.06 28.82 -30.04
C GLY A 178 23.68 27.34 -29.98
N VAL A 179 23.92 26.66 -28.86
CA VAL A 179 23.48 25.27 -28.63
C VAL A 179 21.95 25.20 -28.53
N LYS A 180 21.33 24.33 -29.34
CA LYS A 180 19.87 24.10 -29.33
C LYS A 180 19.53 22.87 -28.50
N ILE A 181 18.54 23.01 -27.61
CA ILE A 181 17.96 21.92 -26.83
C ILE A 181 16.54 21.66 -27.30
N GLU A 182 16.31 20.50 -27.90
CA GLU A 182 15.06 20.12 -28.55
C GLU A 182 14.35 19.01 -27.77
N ILE A 183 13.02 19.02 -27.79
CA ILE A 183 12.22 17.91 -27.23
C ILE A 183 12.11 16.85 -28.32
N VAL A 184 12.64 15.65 -28.04
CA VAL A 184 12.69 14.53 -28.99
C VAL A 184 11.64 13.46 -28.72
N ASN A 185 11.04 13.45 -27.53
CA ASN A 185 9.97 12.52 -27.19
C ASN A 185 8.99 13.13 -26.19
N GLU A 186 7.69 12.84 -26.38
CA GLU A 186 6.61 13.16 -25.44
C GLU A 186 5.78 11.88 -25.23
N ALA A 187 5.89 11.28 -24.03
CA ALA A 187 5.25 10.04 -23.65
C ALA A 187 4.47 10.19 -22.33
N GLY A 188 3.75 9.16 -21.92
CA GLY A 188 3.00 9.16 -20.65
C GLY A 188 1.58 9.67 -20.75
N SER A 189 0.83 9.56 -19.65
CA SER A 189 -0.58 10.01 -19.61
C SER A 189 -0.67 11.53 -19.43
N PRO A 190 -1.80 12.18 -19.78
CA PRO A 190 -1.97 13.64 -19.61
C PRO A 190 -1.75 14.17 -18.18
N HIS A 191 -1.76 13.30 -17.17
CA HIS A 191 -1.55 13.65 -15.76
C HIS A 191 -0.15 13.26 -15.22
N MET A 192 0.63 12.51 -16.00
CA MET A 192 2.02 12.15 -15.71
C MET A 192 2.80 12.09 -17.03
N PRO A 193 2.97 13.23 -17.72
CA PRO A 193 3.72 13.28 -18.97
C PRO A 193 5.22 13.10 -18.71
N ILE A 194 5.91 12.49 -19.66
CA ILE A 194 7.36 12.30 -19.69
C ILE A 194 7.86 12.94 -20.98
N TYR A 195 8.69 13.96 -20.84
CA TYR A 195 9.36 14.65 -21.95
C TYR A 195 10.82 14.24 -21.97
N THR A 196 11.36 13.93 -23.15
CA THR A 196 12.78 13.72 -23.36
C THR A 196 13.32 14.89 -24.17
N ALA A 197 14.31 15.60 -23.64
CA ALA A 197 15.03 16.64 -24.36
C ALA A 197 16.42 16.14 -24.76
N ARG A 198 16.92 16.63 -25.88
CA ARG A 198 18.22 16.30 -26.46
C ARG A 198 18.99 17.58 -26.76
N VAL A 199 20.29 17.55 -26.51
CA VAL A 199 21.24 18.60 -26.87
C VAL A 199 22.46 17.99 -27.53
N VAL A 200 22.95 18.62 -28.60
CA VAL A 200 24.14 18.17 -29.34
C VAL A 200 25.25 19.19 -29.15
N ILE A 201 26.42 18.74 -28.70
CA ILE A 201 27.62 19.56 -28.50
C ILE A 201 28.81 18.79 -29.07
N ASP A 202 29.55 19.41 -29.99
CA ASP A 202 30.78 18.86 -30.58
C ASP A 202 30.61 17.38 -31.03
N ASP A 203 29.54 17.11 -31.82
CA ASP A 203 29.12 15.79 -32.33
C ASP A 203 28.72 14.73 -31.28
N GLN A 204 28.63 15.11 -30.01
CA GLN A 204 28.10 14.27 -28.94
C GLN A 204 26.67 14.66 -28.59
N THR A 205 25.82 13.65 -28.40
CA THR A 205 24.41 13.82 -28.07
C THR A 205 24.16 13.51 -26.61
N PHE A 206 23.52 14.43 -25.90
CA PHE A 206 23.14 14.29 -24.50
C PHE A 206 21.62 14.39 -24.37
N GLU A 207 21.03 13.52 -23.57
CA GLU A 207 19.59 13.46 -23.34
C GLU A 207 19.26 13.62 -21.86
N GLY A 208 18.10 14.21 -21.60
CA GLY A 208 17.54 14.33 -20.26
C GLY A 208 16.03 14.18 -20.30
N THR A 209 15.46 13.54 -19.28
CA THR A 209 14.03 13.32 -19.15
C THR A 209 13.44 14.15 -18.03
N GLY A 210 12.15 14.49 -18.13
CA GLY A 210 11.45 15.25 -17.09
C GLY A 210 9.94 15.21 -17.25
N SER A 211 9.23 15.56 -16.19
CA SER A 211 7.76 15.67 -16.15
C SER A 211 7.23 16.89 -16.92
N SER A 212 8.13 17.80 -17.32
CA SER A 212 7.83 19.00 -18.10
C SER A 212 8.91 19.23 -19.14
N LYS A 213 8.55 19.90 -20.25
CA LYS A 213 9.53 20.31 -21.29
C LYS A 213 10.69 21.13 -20.69
N LYS A 214 10.42 21.94 -19.65
CA LYS A 214 11.42 22.74 -18.94
C LYS A 214 12.40 21.85 -18.16
N GLN A 215 11.91 20.85 -17.42
CA GLN A 215 12.76 19.93 -16.67
C GLN A 215 13.60 19.06 -17.60
N ALA A 216 13.00 18.50 -18.66
CA ALA A 216 13.73 17.69 -19.63
C ALA A 216 14.89 18.48 -20.26
N LYS A 217 14.67 19.75 -20.62
CA LYS A 217 15.72 20.65 -21.15
C LYS A 217 16.80 20.96 -20.12
N ASN A 218 16.42 21.21 -18.86
CA ASN A 218 17.38 21.43 -17.77
C ASN A 218 18.26 20.19 -17.53
N GLU A 219 17.67 19.00 -17.58
CA GLU A 219 18.37 17.73 -17.37
C GLU A 219 19.32 17.41 -18.53
N ALA A 220 18.88 17.63 -19.77
CA ALA A 220 19.72 17.47 -20.95
C ALA A 220 20.91 18.44 -20.92
N ALA A 221 20.67 19.70 -20.52
CA ALA A 221 21.72 20.70 -20.36
C ALA A 221 22.70 20.32 -19.24
N GLN A 222 22.19 19.81 -18.12
CA GLN A 222 23.00 19.39 -16.98
C GLN A 222 23.87 18.17 -17.33
N THR A 223 23.30 17.17 -18.01
CA THR A 223 24.04 15.99 -18.50
C THR A 223 25.15 16.40 -19.47
N ALA A 224 24.89 17.38 -20.34
CA ALA A 224 25.90 17.92 -21.23
C ALA A 224 27.01 18.68 -20.49
N LEU A 225 26.67 19.49 -19.48
CA LEU A 225 27.66 20.18 -18.64
C LEU A 225 28.57 19.21 -17.87
N GLN A 226 27.99 18.11 -17.37
CA GLN A 226 28.75 17.09 -16.65
C GLN A 226 29.68 16.31 -17.59
N LYS A 227 29.14 15.78 -18.69
CA LYS A 227 29.88 14.88 -19.58
C LYS A 227 30.81 15.59 -20.56
N ALA A 228 30.42 16.75 -21.09
CA ALA A 228 31.22 17.48 -22.08
C ALA A 228 32.20 18.48 -21.43
N PHE A 229 31.90 18.98 -20.21
CA PHE A 229 32.71 20.02 -19.56
C PHE A 229 33.30 19.63 -18.20
N ASN A 230 33.04 18.41 -17.68
CA ASN A 230 33.51 17.95 -16.36
C ASN A 230 33.09 18.88 -15.21
N LEU A 231 31.95 19.58 -15.34
CA LEU A 231 31.45 20.52 -14.35
C LEU A 231 30.35 19.87 -13.50
N GLU A 232 30.71 19.47 -12.28
CA GLU A 232 29.73 19.04 -11.27
C GLU A 232 29.08 20.25 -10.59
N ARG A 233 27.75 20.22 -10.45
CA ARG A 233 27.03 21.16 -9.58
C ARG A 233 27.12 20.65 -8.15
N THR A 234 28.01 21.23 -7.35
CA THR A 234 27.97 21.01 -5.90
C THR A 234 26.73 21.70 -5.33
N ASN A 235 25.66 20.93 -5.07
CA ASN A 235 24.74 21.29 -3.99
C ASN A 235 25.56 21.45 -2.70
N PRO A 236 25.15 22.28 -1.72
CA PRO A 236 25.94 22.55 -0.52
C PRO A 236 26.43 21.24 0.12
N PRO A 237 27.67 21.25 0.66
CA PRO A 237 28.54 20.07 0.68
C PRO A 237 27.86 18.89 1.38
N LYS A 238 27.58 17.84 0.61
CA LYS A 238 27.55 16.48 1.13
C LYS A 238 29.01 16.06 1.31
N ALA A 239 29.38 15.67 2.52
CA ALA A 239 30.74 15.24 2.83
C ALA A 239 31.16 14.10 1.88
N SER A 240 32.16 14.37 1.05
CA SER A 240 32.82 13.37 0.21
C SER A 240 33.81 12.58 1.06
N THR A 241 33.62 11.26 1.11
CA THR A 241 34.66 10.32 1.48
C THR A 241 35.71 10.29 0.36
N SER A 242 36.96 10.40 0.75
CA SER A 242 38.15 10.35 -0.11
C SER A 242 38.13 9.15 -1.04
N SER A 243 38.40 9.41 -2.32
CA SER A 243 38.59 8.44 -3.39
C SER A 243 39.82 7.56 -3.16
N THR A 244 39.61 6.25 -3.28
CA THR A 244 40.61 5.36 -3.90
C THR A 244 39.87 4.69 -5.05
N MET A 245 40.31 4.97 -6.28
CA MET A 245 39.65 4.46 -7.48
C MET A 245 39.73 2.93 -7.54
N SER A 246 38.58 2.28 -7.47
CA SER A 246 38.38 0.90 -7.92
C SER A 246 37.35 0.93 -9.04
N LEU A 247 37.73 0.44 -10.22
CA LEU A 247 37.06 0.65 -11.51
C LEU A 247 35.79 -0.18 -11.77
N ASP A 248 35.25 -0.92 -10.80
CA ASP A 248 34.21 -1.94 -11.08
C ASP A 248 32.91 -1.83 -10.25
N LYS A 249 32.63 -0.71 -9.57
CA LYS A 249 31.35 -0.55 -8.82
C LYS A 249 30.59 0.71 -9.25
N PRO A 250 29.29 0.60 -9.60
CA PRO A 250 28.44 1.77 -9.79
C PRO A 250 28.38 2.58 -8.50
N SER A 251 28.34 3.90 -8.62
CA SER A 251 28.18 4.79 -7.45
C SER A 251 26.85 4.48 -6.74
N GLU A 252 26.78 4.76 -5.42
CA GLU A 252 25.56 4.53 -4.62
C GLU A 252 24.32 5.25 -5.19
N LEU A 253 24.55 6.35 -5.92
CA LEU A 253 23.52 7.13 -6.60
C LEU A 253 23.03 6.43 -7.88
N GLU A 254 23.95 5.94 -8.73
CA GLU A 254 23.60 5.18 -9.94
C GLU A 254 22.88 3.87 -9.61
N PHE A 255 23.27 3.22 -8.52
CA PHE A 255 22.57 2.04 -8.02
C PHE A 255 21.16 2.40 -7.52
N GLY A 256 21.01 3.54 -6.82
CA GLY A 256 19.71 4.08 -6.46
C GLY A 256 18.80 4.31 -7.66
N ASP A 257 19.32 4.94 -8.72
CA ASP A 257 18.61 5.16 -9.98
C ASP A 257 18.24 3.86 -10.68
N PHE A 258 19.11 2.85 -10.62
CA PHE A 258 18.82 1.53 -11.17
C PHE A 258 17.62 0.88 -10.46
N ILE A 259 17.62 0.82 -9.13
CA ILE A 259 16.54 0.22 -8.35
C ILE A 259 15.21 0.95 -8.60
N ALA A 260 15.23 2.29 -8.59
CA ALA A 260 14.05 3.10 -8.86
C ALA A 260 13.47 2.83 -10.26
N ARG A 261 14.32 2.83 -11.30
CA ARG A 261 13.92 2.53 -12.68
C ARG A 261 13.30 1.14 -12.83
N GLN A 262 13.84 0.12 -12.17
CA GLN A 262 13.28 -1.24 -12.23
C GLN A 262 11.85 -1.29 -11.68
N ILE A 263 11.60 -0.61 -10.56
CA ILE A 263 10.28 -0.57 -9.92
C ILE A 263 9.31 0.28 -10.73
N GLU A 264 9.73 1.44 -11.22
CA GLU A 264 8.90 2.33 -12.04
C GLU A 264 8.54 1.69 -13.39
N SER A 265 9.50 1.05 -14.06
CA SER A 265 9.26 0.32 -15.31
C SER A 265 8.27 -0.82 -15.09
N THR A 266 8.44 -1.59 -14.01
CA THR A 266 7.51 -2.67 -13.65
C THR A 266 6.12 -2.13 -13.37
N TYR A 267 6.00 -1.03 -12.61
CA TYR A 267 4.71 -0.38 -12.37
C TYR A 267 4.02 0.05 -13.67
N GLN A 268 4.75 0.71 -14.57
CA GLN A 268 4.22 1.16 -15.87
C GLN A 268 3.73 -0.01 -16.72
N LYS A 269 4.44 -1.14 -16.70
CA LYS A 269 4.01 -2.37 -17.41
C LYS A 269 2.71 -2.92 -16.84
N ILE A 270 2.60 -3.01 -15.52
CA ILE A 270 1.42 -3.55 -14.84
C ILE A 270 0.18 -2.66 -15.05
N MET A 271 0.37 -1.34 -15.08
CA MET A 271 -0.73 -0.37 -15.20
C MET A 271 -1.02 0.07 -16.63
N LYS A 272 -0.42 -0.57 -17.65
CA LYS A 272 -0.53 -0.13 -19.06
C LYS A 272 -1.97 -0.09 -19.56
N ASP A 273 -2.76 -1.10 -19.21
CA ASP A 273 -4.14 -1.29 -19.68
C ASP A 273 -5.17 -0.92 -18.59
N GLU A 274 -4.71 -0.36 -17.47
CA GLU A 274 -5.53 0.00 -16.32
C GLU A 274 -6.11 1.41 -16.40
N GLN A 275 -7.27 1.61 -15.75
CA GLN A 275 -7.92 2.91 -15.74
C GLN A 275 -7.08 3.97 -14.99
N PRO A 276 -7.03 5.24 -15.46
CA PRO A 276 -6.29 6.32 -14.80
C PRO A 276 -6.67 6.56 -13.32
N SER A 277 -7.89 6.18 -12.93
CA SER A 277 -8.37 6.27 -11.54
C SER A 277 -7.69 5.26 -10.60
N VAL A 278 -7.22 4.13 -11.14
CA VAL A 278 -6.52 3.05 -10.43
C VAL A 278 -5.01 3.21 -10.54
N SER A 279 -4.50 3.55 -11.73
CA SER A 279 -3.06 3.72 -11.98
C SER A 279 -2.45 4.95 -11.32
N ARG A 280 -3.26 5.90 -10.85
CA ARG A 280 -2.76 7.04 -10.07
C ARG A 280 -2.29 6.59 -8.69
N TYR A 281 -1.06 6.96 -8.35
CA TYR A 281 -0.49 6.78 -7.02
C TYR A 281 0.05 8.10 -6.46
N LYS A 282 0.28 8.13 -5.14
CA LYS A 282 1.00 9.22 -4.45
C LYS A 282 2.37 8.79 -3.96
N VAL A 283 2.45 7.57 -3.47
CA VAL A 283 3.69 6.92 -3.05
C VAL A 283 3.75 5.58 -3.75
N LEU A 284 4.91 5.29 -4.35
CA LEU A 284 5.27 4.02 -4.96
C LEU A 284 6.40 3.43 -4.13
N ALA A 285 6.35 2.14 -3.88
CA ALA A 285 7.42 1.42 -3.22
C ALA A 285 7.56 0.02 -3.82
N GLY A 286 8.75 -0.54 -3.74
CA GLY A 286 8.99 -1.89 -4.21
C GLY A 286 10.26 -2.47 -3.62
N VAL A 287 10.41 -3.78 -3.79
CA VAL A 287 11.60 -4.51 -3.36
C VAL A 287 12.24 -5.13 -4.59
N VAL A 288 13.54 -4.93 -4.73
CA VAL A 288 14.40 -5.58 -5.71
C VAL A 288 15.34 -6.52 -4.98
N MET A 289 15.54 -7.71 -5.54
CA MET A 289 16.52 -8.69 -5.09
C MET A 289 17.71 -8.68 -6.04
N THR A 290 18.93 -8.77 -5.52
CA THR A 290 20.15 -9.03 -6.31
C THR A 290 20.88 -10.26 -5.77
N VAL A 291 21.71 -10.84 -6.63
CA VAL A 291 22.68 -11.89 -6.25
C VAL A 291 24.07 -11.26 -6.37
N GLY A 292 24.63 -10.88 -5.24
CA GLY A 292 25.81 -10.03 -5.12
C GLY A 292 25.48 -8.53 -5.10
N PRO A 293 26.51 -7.67 -5.00
CA PRO A 293 26.34 -6.22 -4.90
C PRO A 293 26.14 -5.52 -6.26
N THR A 294 26.09 -6.27 -7.36
CA THR A 294 25.97 -5.73 -8.72
C THR A 294 24.51 -5.67 -9.17
N ALA A 295 24.25 -4.83 -10.19
CA ALA A 295 22.93 -4.72 -10.81
C ALA A 295 22.59 -5.94 -11.70
N ASP A 296 23.59 -6.77 -12.02
CA ASP A 296 23.42 -7.94 -12.88
C ASP A 296 22.59 -9.01 -12.17
N GLY A 297 21.54 -9.50 -12.84
CA GLY A 297 20.61 -10.47 -12.26
C GLY A 297 19.58 -9.89 -11.27
N ALA A 298 19.48 -8.56 -11.18
CA ALA A 298 18.48 -7.94 -10.31
C ALA A 298 17.04 -8.29 -10.73
N THR A 299 16.23 -8.67 -9.75
CA THR A 299 14.84 -9.11 -9.97
C THR A 299 13.88 -8.29 -9.11
N VAL A 300 12.83 -7.74 -9.72
CA VAL A 300 11.80 -7.02 -8.98
C VAL A 300 10.88 -8.02 -8.30
N ILE A 301 10.89 -8.04 -6.97
CA ILE A 301 10.11 -8.96 -6.15
C ILE A 301 8.66 -8.47 -6.00
N CYS A 302 8.49 -7.18 -5.74
CA CYS A 302 7.16 -6.60 -5.59
C CYS A 302 7.13 -5.11 -5.90
N VAL A 303 5.97 -4.63 -6.33
CA VAL A 303 5.67 -3.23 -6.59
C VAL A 303 4.33 -2.90 -5.95
N THR A 304 4.28 -1.80 -5.19
CA THR A 304 3.12 -1.45 -4.38
C THR A 304 2.90 0.06 -4.34
N THR A 305 1.65 0.48 -4.17
CA THR A 305 1.30 1.89 -3.99
C THR A 305 0.43 2.10 -2.77
N GLY A 306 0.35 3.33 -2.27
CA GLY A 306 -0.59 3.71 -1.22
C GLY A 306 -0.01 4.64 -0.16
N SER A 307 -0.88 5.35 0.56
CA SER A 307 -0.50 6.48 1.42
C SER A 307 -1.41 6.68 2.64
N LYS A 308 -2.30 5.72 2.92
CA LYS A 308 -3.30 5.79 3.98
C LYS A 308 -3.44 4.45 4.70
N CYS A 309 -4.15 4.48 5.82
CA CYS A 309 -4.52 3.29 6.60
C CYS A 309 -6.02 3.02 6.51
N ILE A 310 -6.41 1.85 7.01
CA ILE A 310 -7.80 1.46 7.20
C ILE A 310 -8.52 2.42 8.15
N ASN A 311 -9.85 2.47 8.06
CA ASN A 311 -10.69 3.11 9.07
C ASN A 311 -10.93 2.15 10.26
N GLY A 312 -11.06 2.68 11.47
CA GLY A 312 -11.27 1.91 12.70
C GLY A 312 -12.47 0.96 12.62
N GLY A 313 -13.60 1.45 12.10
CA GLY A 313 -14.82 0.66 11.90
C GLY A 313 -14.75 -0.41 10.80
N GLN A 314 -13.59 -0.59 10.14
CA GLN A 314 -13.38 -1.63 9.12
C GLN A 314 -12.31 -2.65 9.55
N LEU A 315 -11.80 -2.56 10.78
CA LEU A 315 -10.91 -3.59 11.32
C LEU A 315 -11.60 -4.96 11.32
N SER A 316 -10.82 -6.03 11.11
CA SER A 316 -11.31 -7.41 11.12
C SER A 316 -10.68 -8.19 12.27
N MET A 317 -11.52 -8.91 13.01
CA MET A 317 -11.11 -9.84 14.08
C MET A 317 -10.51 -11.13 13.51
N GLU A 318 -10.96 -11.52 12.33
CA GLU A 318 -10.55 -12.71 11.58
C GLU A 318 -9.27 -12.46 10.76
N GLY A 319 -8.74 -11.22 10.79
CA GLY A 319 -7.50 -10.85 10.12
C GLY A 319 -7.62 -10.70 8.60
N GLU A 320 -8.82 -10.45 8.09
CA GLU A 320 -9.11 -10.31 6.66
C GLU A 320 -8.70 -8.97 6.05
N ALA A 321 -8.60 -7.93 6.88
CA ALA A 321 -8.34 -6.57 6.42
C ALA A 321 -6.86 -6.18 6.58
N LEU A 322 -6.37 -5.36 5.65
CA LEU A 322 -5.07 -4.71 5.69
C LEU A 322 -5.16 -3.41 6.51
N ASN A 323 -4.58 -3.41 7.71
CA ASN A 323 -4.63 -2.22 8.58
C ASN A 323 -3.85 -1.02 8.01
N ASP A 324 -2.77 -1.27 7.27
CA ASP A 324 -1.88 -0.24 6.77
C ASP A 324 -1.51 -0.52 5.32
N CYS A 325 -1.95 0.37 4.44
CA CYS A 325 -1.74 0.31 3.00
C CYS A 325 -0.78 1.40 2.52
N HIS A 326 0.14 1.88 3.36
CA HIS A 326 1.28 2.64 2.84
C HIS A 326 2.16 1.74 1.98
N ALA A 327 2.63 2.26 0.86
CA ALA A 327 3.37 1.51 -0.15
C ALA A 327 4.52 0.69 0.48
N GLU A 328 5.39 1.31 1.26
CA GLU A 328 6.53 0.64 1.90
C GLU A 328 6.13 -0.48 2.89
N VAL A 329 4.94 -0.40 3.48
CA VAL A 329 4.39 -1.45 4.36
C VAL A 329 3.85 -2.61 3.56
N LEU A 330 3.16 -2.33 2.44
CA LEU A 330 2.72 -3.34 1.49
C LEU A 330 3.90 -4.02 0.81
N ALA A 331 4.94 -3.28 0.43
CA ALA A 331 6.17 -3.83 -0.14
C ALA A 331 6.84 -4.84 0.81
N ARG A 332 6.92 -4.55 2.11
CA ARG A 332 7.40 -5.51 3.10
C ARG A 332 6.50 -6.75 3.20
N ARG A 333 5.17 -6.59 3.14
CA ARG A 333 4.25 -7.75 3.10
C ARG A 333 4.45 -8.55 1.81
N GLY A 334 4.70 -7.87 0.68
CA GLY A 334 4.98 -8.52 -0.59
C GLY A 334 6.26 -9.34 -0.56
N LEU A 335 7.33 -8.80 0.03
CA LEU A 335 8.55 -9.55 0.30
C LEU A 335 8.27 -10.77 1.17
N VAL A 336 7.50 -10.65 2.26
CA VAL A 336 7.13 -11.81 3.10
C VAL A 336 6.36 -12.87 2.31
N SER A 337 5.46 -12.48 1.41
CA SER A 337 4.79 -13.42 0.51
C SER A 337 5.80 -14.18 -0.35
N PHE A 338 6.73 -13.47 -0.99
CA PHE A 338 7.80 -14.08 -1.77
C PHE A 338 8.68 -15.02 -0.93
N LEU A 339 8.98 -14.69 0.32
CA LEU A 339 9.73 -15.59 1.22
C LEU A 339 8.99 -16.91 1.48
N TYR A 340 7.65 -16.89 1.62
CA TYR A 340 6.88 -18.14 1.70
C TYR A 340 6.98 -18.96 0.40
N ASP A 341 6.96 -18.31 -0.76
CA ASP A 341 7.13 -18.99 -2.05
C ASP A 341 8.51 -19.68 -2.11
N GLN A 342 9.55 -18.96 -1.70
CA GLN A 342 10.92 -19.48 -1.66
C GLN A 342 11.13 -20.60 -0.64
N LEU A 343 10.39 -20.61 0.46
CA LEU A 343 10.40 -21.72 1.43
C LEU A 343 9.70 -22.97 0.89
N ASN A 344 8.61 -22.80 0.13
CA ASN A 344 7.99 -23.90 -0.59
C ASN A 344 8.93 -24.44 -1.66
N THR A 345 9.58 -23.56 -2.43
CA THR A 345 10.64 -23.95 -3.38
C THR A 345 11.76 -24.67 -2.66
N PHE A 346 12.19 -24.25 -1.47
CA PHE A 346 13.23 -24.95 -0.71
C PHE A 346 12.83 -26.40 -0.38
N ASN A 347 11.56 -26.65 -0.03
CA ASN A 347 11.08 -27.99 0.29
C ASN A 347 11.02 -28.90 -0.95
N SER A 348 10.67 -28.36 -2.12
CA SER A 348 10.53 -29.15 -3.36
C SER A 348 11.83 -29.24 -4.15
N ASN A 349 12.57 -28.13 -4.26
CA ASN A 349 13.81 -27.98 -5.02
C ASN A 349 14.79 -27.00 -4.31
N PRO A 350 15.59 -27.48 -3.34
CA PRO A 350 16.48 -26.65 -2.54
C PRO A 350 17.49 -25.80 -3.32
N SER A 351 17.95 -26.26 -4.49
CA SER A 351 18.99 -25.57 -5.26
C SER A 351 18.49 -24.24 -5.85
N GLU A 352 17.22 -24.19 -6.26
CA GLU A 352 16.57 -23.00 -6.84
C GLU A 352 16.09 -21.99 -5.80
N SER A 353 15.99 -22.39 -4.53
CA SER A 353 15.59 -21.48 -3.45
C SER A 353 16.69 -20.49 -3.10
N ILE A 354 16.31 -19.31 -2.61
CA ILE A 354 17.24 -18.33 -2.01
C ILE A 354 17.75 -18.73 -0.61
N PHE A 355 17.20 -19.80 -0.03
CA PHE A 355 17.56 -20.27 1.31
C PHE A 355 18.62 -21.37 1.29
N GLU A 356 19.40 -21.43 2.35
CA GLU A 356 20.30 -22.52 2.69
C GLU A 356 20.14 -22.91 4.17
N ARG A 357 20.55 -24.12 4.55
CA ARG A 357 20.50 -24.54 5.96
C ARG A 357 21.51 -23.70 6.78
N SER A 358 21.06 -23.20 7.93
CA SER A 358 21.90 -22.58 8.95
C SER A 358 22.45 -23.66 9.91
N ASN A 359 23.27 -23.26 10.87
CA ASN A 359 23.77 -24.18 11.91
C ASN A 359 22.59 -24.57 12.84
N GLY A 360 21.94 -25.71 12.56
CA GLY A 360 20.78 -26.22 13.29
C GLY A 360 19.57 -26.49 12.37
N ASN A 361 18.36 -26.31 12.89
CA ASN A 361 17.10 -26.50 12.15
C ASN A 361 16.56 -25.19 11.51
N SER A 362 17.28 -24.07 11.61
CA SER A 362 16.87 -22.79 11.00
C SER A 362 17.41 -22.69 9.57
N LEU A 363 16.68 -22.00 8.70
CA LEU A 363 17.15 -21.64 7.36
C LEU A 363 17.63 -20.19 7.34
N LYS A 364 18.67 -19.90 6.55
CA LYS A 364 19.16 -18.54 6.35
C LYS A 364 19.21 -18.23 4.87
N LEU A 365 19.26 -16.94 4.53
CA LEU A 365 19.51 -16.54 3.15
C LEU A 365 20.92 -16.97 2.72
N LYS A 366 21.06 -17.33 1.44
CA LYS A 366 22.36 -17.45 0.80
C LYS A 366 23.11 -16.12 0.89
N ASN A 367 24.41 -16.17 1.11
CA ASN A 367 25.23 -14.99 1.49
C ASN A 367 25.24 -13.87 0.43
N ASP A 368 25.00 -14.21 -0.82
CA ASP A 368 24.96 -13.31 -1.96
C ASP A 368 23.57 -12.68 -2.20
N VAL A 369 22.50 -13.18 -1.57
CA VAL A 369 21.14 -12.65 -1.80
C VAL A 369 20.91 -11.38 -0.98
N LEU A 370 20.68 -10.26 -1.66
CA LEU A 370 20.43 -8.95 -1.05
C LEU A 370 19.05 -8.41 -1.44
N PHE A 371 18.38 -7.75 -0.50
CA PHE A 371 17.10 -7.07 -0.74
C PHE A 371 17.22 -5.55 -0.61
N HIS A 372 16.72 -4.83 -1.60
CA HIS A 372 16.77 -3.37 -1.68
C HIS A 372 15.36 -2.82 -1.72
N LEU A 373 15.03 -1.94 -0.77
CA LEU A 373 13.75 -1.24 -0.71
C LEU A 373 13.88 0.10 -1.42
N TYR A 374 12.94 0.41 -2.32
CA TYR A 374 12.73 1.76 -2.83
C TYR A 374 11.40 2.31 -2.34
N VAL A 375 11.39 3.59 -2.00
CA VAL A 375 10.19 4.37 -1.70
C VAL A 375 10.28 5.71 -2.42
N SER A 376 9.30 6.07 -3.24
CA SER A 376 9.35 7.28 -4.07
C SER A 376 9.38 8.59 -3.26
N SER A 377 9.10 8.53 -1.96
CA SER A 377 9.18 9.65 -1.03
C SER A 377 9.53 9.17 0.38
N ALA A 378 10.24 9.98 1.16
CA ALA A 378 10.72 9.59 2.50
C ALA A 378 9.61 8.92 3.35
N PRO A 379 9.89 7.93 4.19
CA PRO A 379 8.83 7.26 4.94
C PRO A 379 8.12 8.23 5.91
N CYS A 380 6.79 8.14 6.03
CA CYS A 380 6.06 9.01 6.96
C CYS A 380 6.55 8.81 8.41
N GLY A 381 6.48 9.86 9.23
CA GLY A 381 7.02 9.86 10.59
C GLY A 381 8.28 10.71 10.71
N ASP A 382 9.21 10.29 11.58
CA ASP A 382 10.40 11.07 11.94
C ASP A 382 11.29 11.45 10.74
N ALA A 383 11.37 10.61 9.70
CA ALA A 383 12.17 10.89 8.52
C ALA A 383 11.69 12.11 7.71
N ARG A 384 10.43 12.55 7.90
CA ARG A 384 9.85 13.75 7.27
C ARG A 384 9.79 14.96 8.20
N ILE A 385 10.29 14.87 9.43
CA ILE A 385 10.28 15.97 10.39
C ILE A 385 11.53 16.83 10.20
N PHE A 386 11.49 17.66 9.15
CA PHE A 386 12.49 18.66 8.83
C PHE A 386 11.95 19.73 7.88
N THR A 387 12.61 20.88 7.84
CA THR A 387 12.33 21.92 6.85
C THR A 387 13.23 21.72 5.64
N LEU A 388 12.68 21.77 4.43
CA LEU A 388 13.46 21.61 3.18
C LEU A 388 14.62 22.63 3.02
N ASN A 389 14.57 23.74 3.77
CA ASN A 389 15.56 24.81 3.74
C ASN A 389 16.56 24.76 4.93
N GLU A 390 16.53 23.72 5.78
CA GLU A 390 17.54 23.55 6.84
C GLU A 390 18.93 23.27 6.22
N SER A 391 19.92 24.13 6.51
CA SER A 391 21.32 23.90 6.11
C SER A 391 21.93 22.77 6.93
N LEU A 392 22.75 21.93 6.31
CA LEU A 392 23.51 20.83 6.94
C LEU A 392 24.53 21.34 7.99
N ALA A 393 24.74 22.66 8.08
CA ALA A 393 25.74 23.30 8.94
C ALA A 393 25.17 23.62 10.34
N SER A 394 24.97 22.59 11.17
CA SER A 394 25.32 22.60 12.60
C SER A 394 24.88 21.29 13.27
N PRO A 395 25.81 20.42 13.69
CA PRO A 395 25.53 19.34 14.64
C PRO A 395 25.41 19.83 16.09
N LEU A 396 25.69 21.11 16.35
CA LEU A 396 25.68 21.71 17.68
C LEU A 396 24.40 22.54 17.86
N GLU A 397 23.48 21.96 18.62
CA GLU A 397 22.33 22.59 19.27
C GLU A 397 21.43 23.47 18.39
N ASP A 398 20.51 22.81 17.72
CA ASP A 398 19.40 23.50 17.08
C ASP A 398 18.29 23.80 18.10
N LEU A 399 18.26 25.06 18.56
CA LEU A 399 17.49 25.59 19.69
C LEU A 399 15.99 25.84 19.42
N HIS A 400 15.38 25.32 18.35
CA HIS A 400 13.98 25.63 18.02
C HIS A 400 12.96 24.91 18.95
N PRO A 401 12.00 25.61 19.60
CA PRO A 401 11.10 25.04 20.64
C PRO A 401 10.27 23.82 20.20
N ASN A 402 9.84 23.76 18.93
CA ASN A 402 9.08 22.61 18.38
C ASN A 402 9.93 21.34 18.08
N ARG A 403 11.22 21.28 18.48
CA ARG A 403 12.13 20.16 18.17
C ARG A 403 12.24 19.06 19.22
N GLN A 404 11.65 19.23 20.41
CA GLN A 404 11.67 18.21 21.48
C GLN A 404 11.04 16.86 21.07
N GLY A 405 10.28 16.81 19.97
CA GLY A 405 9.70 15.59 19.40
C GLY A 405 10.47 14.94 18.24
N ARG A 406 11.70 15.37 17.92
CA ARG A 406 12.54 14.70 16.89
C ARG A 406 13.07 13.38 17.44
N GLY A 407 13.04 12.33 16.62
CA GLY A 407 13.34 10.97 17.06
C GLY A 407 12.21 10.29 17.84
N ALA A 408 11.19 11.03 18.29
CA ALA A 408 10.05 10.45 18.99
C ALA A 408 9.24 9.51 18.08
N LEU A 409 8.60 8.53 18.69
CA LEU A 409 7.65 7.65 18.02
C LEU A 409 6.42 8.43 17.55
N ARG A 410 5.85 8.04 16.41
CA ARG A 410 4.73 8.74 15.79
C ARG A 410 3.66 7.78 15.31
N THR A 411 2.40 8.19 15.40
CA THR A 411 1.25 7.45 14.89
C THR A 411 0.60 8.19 13.74
N LYS A 412 0.10 7.43 12.77
CA LYS A 412 -0.66 7.91 11.63
C LYS A 412 -1.99 8.49 12.10
N ILE A 413 -2.47 9.48 11.36
CA ILE A 413 -3.80 10.05 11.58
C ILE A 413 -4.77 9.24 10.73
N GLU A 414 -5.82 8.71 11.35
CA GLU A 414 -6.90 8.03 10.63
C GLU A 414 -7.51 8.98 9.59
N SER A 415 -7.83 8.47 8.39
CA SER A 415 -8.27 9.26 7.24
C SER A 415 -7.29 10.35 6.74
N GLY A 416 -6.10 10.46 7.34
CA GLY A 416 -5.04 11.40 6.98
C GLY A 416 -3.78 10.70 6.45
N GLU A 417 -2.83 11.50 5.96
CA GLU A 417 -1.53 11.03 5.44
C GLU A 417 -0.37 11.41 6.38
N GLY A 418 -0.67 12.26 7.36
CA GLY A 418 0.30 12.78 8.33
C GLY A 418 0.46 11.88 9.54
N THR A 419 1.38 12.29 10.42
CA THR A 419 1.65 11.60 11.68
C THR A 419 1.71 12.59 12.82
N VAL A 420 1.34 12.15 14.02
CA VAL A 420 1.47 12.89 15.28
C VAL A 420 2.40 12.14 16.24
N PRO A 421 3.10 12.81 17.15
CA PRO A 421 3.84 12.13 18.23
C PRO A 421 2.92 11.22 19.05
N VAL A 422 3.47 10.13 19.57
CA VAL A 422 2.77 9.21 20.49
C VAL A 422 2.63 9.85 21.86
N ASN A 423 1.45 9.75 22.47
CA ASN A 423 1.25 10.01 23.90
C ASN A 423 1.47 8.70 24.66
N GLU A 424 2.31 8.71 25.71
CA GLU A 424 2.83 7.51 26.39
C GLU A 424 1.77 6.60 27.04
N SER A 425 0.52 7.06 27.18
CA SER A 425 -0.53 6.36 27.94
C SER A 425 -1.61 5.67 27.09
N ALA A 426 -1.59 5.79 25.75
CA ALA A 426 -2.73 5.40 24.92
C ALA A 426 -2.67 3.92 24.48
N ILE A 427 -3.12 3.01 25.36
CA ILE A 427 -3.52 1.65 24.95
C ILE A 427 -4.83 1.76 24.17
N GLN A 428 -4.94 1.06 23.04
CA GLN A 428 -6.15 1.01 22.25
C GLN A 428 -7.01 -0.20 22.64
N THR A 429 -8.31 -0.01 22.77
CA THR A 429 -9.28 -1.11 22.92
C THR A 429 -10.11 -1.26 21.65
N TRP A 430 -10.56 -2.49 21.39
CA TRP A 430 -11.31 -2.81 20.16
C TRP A 430 -12.68 -2.11 20.13
N ASP A 431 -13.41 -2.19 21.24
CA ASP A 431 -14.68 -1.53 21.46
C ASP A 431 -14.56 -0.01 21.40
N GLY A 432 -13.49 0.55 21.98
CA GLY A 432 -13.19 1.98 21.89
C GLY A 432 -13.06 2.44 20.45
N ILE A 433 -12.23 1.75 19.64
CA ILE A 433 -12.06 2.09 18.22
C ILE A 433 -13.38 1.99 17.44
N LEU A 434 -14.18 0.95 17.69
CA LEU A 434 -15.49 0.80 17.03
C LEU A 434 -16.49 1.89 17.44
N GLN A 435 -16.38 2.42 18.66
CA GLN A 435 -17.18 3.54 19.16
C GLN A 435 -16.66 4.91 18.71
N GLY A 436 -15.57 4.94 17.93
CA GLY A 436 -15.01 6.15 17.34
C GLY A 436 -13.76 6.69 18.02
N GLU A 437 -13.15 5.94 18.95
CA GLU A 437 -11.78 6.25 19.37
C GLU A 437 -10.82 6.13 18.19
N ARG A 438 -9.80 6.98 18.20
CA ARG A 438 -8.88 7.10 17.08
C ARG A 438 -8.02 5.85 16.93
N LEU A 439 -8.02 5.26 15.72
CA LEU A 439 -7.08 4.21 15.36
C LEU A 439 -5.64 4.76 15.27
N LEU A 440 -4.76 4.22 16.10
CA LEU A 440 -3.32 4.51 16.14
C LEU A 440 -2.54 3.41 15.43
N THR A 441 -2.00 3.74 14.26
CA THR A 441 -1.05 2.89 13.53
C THR A 441 0.33 3.56 13.51
N MET A 442 1.39 2.85 13.89
CA MET A 442 2.75 3.40 13.91
C MET A 442 3.20 3.92 12.54
N SER A 443 4.03 4.97 12.54
CA SER A 443 4.57 5.56 11.33
C SER A 443 5.50 4.61 10.56
N CYS A 444 5.68 4.85 9.26
CA CYS A 444 6.56 4.01 8.44
C CYS A 444 8.03 4.14 8.84
N SER A 445 8.47 5.32 9.30
CA SER A 445 9.81 5.53 9.87
C SER A 445 10.05 4.61 11.08
N ASP A 446 9.06 4.50 11.98
CA ASP A 446 9.14 3.64 13.16
C ASP A 446 9.11 2.15 12.79
N LYS A 447 8.32 1.79 11.76
CA LYS A 447 8.25 0.41 11.25
C LYS A 447 9.56 -0.03 10.59
N LEU A 448 10.17 0.83 9.77
CA LEU A 448 11.47 0.56 9.16
C LEU A 448 12.57 0.44 10.22
N ALA A 449 12.60 1.34 11.20
CA ALA A 449 13.51 1.24 12.35
C ALA A 449 13.33 -0.08 13.11
N ARG A 450 12.08 -0.52 13.32
CA ARG A 450 11.79 -1.84 13.88
C ARG A 450 12.34 -2.98 13.02
N TRP A 451 12.15 -2.94 11.71
CA TRP A 451 12.64 -3.99 10.79
C TRP A 451 14.17 -4.05 10.74
N ASN A 452 14.87 -2.96 11.01
CA ASN A 452 16.32 -2.95 11.18
C ASN A 452 16.80 -3.70 12.45
N ILE A 453 15.89 -4.06 13.37
CA ILE A 453 16.20 -4.86 14.57
C ILE A 453 15.66 -6.28 14.43
N VAL A 454 14.35 -6.44 14.25
CA VAL A 454 13.68 -7.75 14.28
C VAL A 454 13.61 -8.43 12.92
N GLY A 455 14.18 -7.80 11.89
CA GLY A 455 14.09 -8.24 10.51
C GLY A 455 12.72 -8.01 9.86
N VAL A 456 12.67 -8.22 8.55
CA VAL A 456 11.49 -8.01 7.70
C VAL A 456 10.56 -9.21 7.67
N GLN A 457 11.00 -10.41 8.04
CA GLN A 457 10.23 -11.66 7.99
C GLN A 457 9.05 -11.69 8.98
N GLY A 458 9.21 -11.03 10.14
CA GLY A 458 8.21 -11.01 11.20
C GLY A 458 8.17 -12.30 12.04
N SER A 459 7.32 -12.30 13.06
CA SER A 459 7.36 -13.29 14.15
C SER A 459 7.01 -14.72 13.76
N VAL A 460 6.18 -14.91 12.73
CA VAL A 460 5.74 -16.25 12.31
C VAL A 460 6.90 -16.95 11.61
N LEU A 461 7.45 -16.31 10.57
CA LEU A 461 8.59 -16.84 9.81
C LEU A 461 9.88 -16.91 10.63
N SER A 462 10.07 -16.08 11.66
CA SER A 462 11.27 -16.16 12.51
C SER A 462 11.40 -17.47 13.31
N ASN A 463 10.39 -18.35 13.32
CA ASN A 463 10.52 -19.70 13.88
C ASN A 463 11.17 -20.68 12.88
N ILE A 464 11.27 -20.31 11.60
CA ILE A 464 11.75 -21.16 10.50
C ILE A 464 13.02 -20.58 9.88
N ILE A 465 13.10 -19.25 9.77
CA ILE A 465 14.21 -18.56 9.11
C ILE A 465 14.89 -17.55 10.03
N ASP A 466 16.20 -17.40 9.82
CA ASP A 466 17.02 -16.37 10.43
C ASP A 466 16.55 -14.96 9.98
N PRO A 467 16.81 -13.90 10.77
CA PRO A 467 16.36 -12.55 10.48
C PRO A 467 16.89 -12.02 9.15
N ILE A 468 15.98 -11.50 8.33
CA ILE A 468 16.31 -10.89 7.04
C ILE A 468 16.20 -9.38 7.16
N TYR A 469 17.18 -8.66 6.61
CA TYR A 469 17.22 -7.20 6.65
C TYR A 469 17.34 -6.62 5.24
N PHE A 470 16.85 -5.40 5.04
CA PHE A 470 17.16 -4.66 3.82
C PHE A 470 18.64 -4.29 3.81
N HIS A 471 19.29 -4.51 2.67
CA HIS A 471 20.66 -4.07 2.44
C HIS A 471 20.72 -2.58 2.10
N THR A 472 19.78 -2.11 1.26
CA THR A 472 19.68 -0.71 0.84
C THR A 472 18.26 -0.20 0.98
N ILE A 473 18.12 1.06 1.39
CA ILE A 473 16.87 1.81 1.37
C ILE A 473 17.08 3.06 0.51
N VAL A 474 16.43 3.08 -0.66
CA VAL A 474 16.48 4.18 -1.63
C VAL A 474 15.23 5.04 -1.48
N VAL A 475 15.41 6.35 -1.33
CA VAL A 475 14.31 7.30 -1.20
C VAL A 475 14.30 8.26 -2.39
N GLY A 476 13.20 8.28 -3.15
CA GLY A 476 13.10 9.08 -4.37
C GLY A 476 13.03 10.60 -4.13
N SER A 477 12.21 11.04 -3.18
CA SER A 477 11.97 12.45 -2.87
C SER A 477 11.94 12.72 -1.37
N LEU A 478 12.14 14.00 -0.98
CA LEU A 478 12.25 14.43 0.42
C LEU A 478 13.39 13.68 1.17
N TYR A 479 14.43 13.28 0.44
CA TYR A 479 15.60 12.65 1.05
C TYR A 479 16.43 13.70 1.79
N HIS A 480 16.68 13.44 3.08
CA HIS A 480 17.66 14.18 3.86
C HIS A 480 18.45 13.21 4.73
N GLN A 481 19.74 13.05 4.44
CA GLN A 481 20.59 12.01 5.02
C GLN A 481 20.57 12.00 6.55
N VAL A 482 20.72 13.17 7.20
CA VAL A 482 20.73 13.28 8.67
C VAL A 482 19.41 12.82 9.29
N HIS A 483 18.26 13.24 8.72
CA HIS A 483 16.94 12.93 9.26
C HIS A 483 16.54 11.48 8.99
N LEU A 484 16.85 10.97 7.79
CA LEU A 484 16.62 9.56 7.47
C LEU A 484 17.50 8.66 8.34
N ARG A 485 18.79 8.99 8.50
CA ARG A 485 19.69 8.25 9.39
C ARG A 485 19.22 8.29 10.84
N ARG A 486 18.82 9.46 11.35
CA ARG A 486 18.24 9.58 12.70
C ARG A 486 17.02 8.67 12.85
N ALA A 487 16.08 8.76 11.91
CA ALA A 487 14.80 8.06 11.98
C ALA A 487 14.93 6.53 11.88
N LEU A 488 15.86 6.02 11.07
CA LEU A 488 15.99 4.59 10.80
C LEU A 488 17.05 3.88 11.64
N ILE A 489 18.06 4.62 12.11
CA ILE A 489 19.27 4.08 12.73
C ILE A 489 19.60 4.84 14.02
N GLY A 490 19.96 6.12 13.92
CA GLY A 490 20.64 6.85 15.01
C GLY A 490 19.85 6.93 16.31
N ARG A 491 18.51 7.05 16.26
CA ARG A 491 17.69 7.15 17.48
C ARG A 491 17.57 5.85 18.28
N ILE A 492 17.94 4.70 17.70
CA ILE A 492 17.89 3.38 18.33
C ILE A 492 19.26 2.70 18.40
N GLU A 493 20.34 3.40 18.05
CA GLU A 493 21.70 2.86 17.99
C GLU A 493 22.28 2.49 19.36
N HIS A 494 21.69 2.98 20.45
CA HIS A 494 22.08 2.69 21.82
C HIS A 494 21.52 1.35 22.36
N LEU A 495 20.69 0.63 21.59
CA LEU A 495 20.17 -0.67 22.00
C LEU A 495 21.30 -1.71 22.09
N GLN A 496 21.38 -2.42 23.22
CA GLN A 496 22.37 -3.47 23.48
C GLN A 496 21.68 -4.79 23.84
N GLY A 497 22.41 -5.91 23.74
CA GLY A 497 21.96 -7.22 24.22
C GLY A 497 20.87 -7.89 23.36
N LEU A 498 20.91 -7.69 22.03
CA LEU A 498 19.98 -8.39 21.13
C LEU A 498 20.22 -9.91 21.18
N PRO A 499 19.15 -10.72 21.25
CA PRO A 499 19.29 -12.17 21.26
C PRO A 499 19.81 -12.66 19.90
N SER A 500 20.75 -13.60 19.89
CA SER A 500 21.15 -14.28 18.66
C SER A 500 19.94 -14.96 18.01
N PRO A 501 19.76 -14.92 16.68
CA PRO A 501 20.64 -14.34 15.65
C PRO A 501 20.31 -12.88 15.25
N PHE A 502 19.53 -12.14 16.04
CA PHE A 502 19.15 -10.77 15.71
C PHE A 502 20.31 -9.79 15.85
N ILE A 503 20.41 -8.88 14.89
CA ILE A 503 21.42 -7.82 14.85
C ILE A 503 20.78 -6.45 14.70
N PHE A 504 21.57 -5.42 14.99
CA PHE A 504 21.26 -4.05 14.61
C PHE A 504 21.73 -3.81 13.16
N SER A 505 20.80 -3.91 12.20
CA SER A 505 21.11 -3.69 10.79
C SER A 505 21.26 -2.21 10.47
N ARG A 506 22.30 -1.87 9.70
CA ARG A 506 22.59 -0.53 9.19
C ARG A 506 22.50 -0.55 7.66
N PRO A 507 21.30 -0.42 7.07
CA PRO A 507 21.15 -0.40 5.62
C PRO A 507 21.86 0.81 5.01
N VAL A 508 22.35 0.65 3.78
CA VAL A 508 22.81 1.76 2.95
C VAL A 508 21.62 2.67 2.66
N LEU A 509 21.74 3.95 2.98
CA LEU A 509 20.69 4.95 2.75
C LEU A 509 21.07 5.77 1.52
N SER A 510 20.32 5.61 0.44
CA SER A 510 20.58 6.30 -0.82
C SER A 510 19.37 7.10 -1.31
N THR A 511 19.61 7.92 -2.32
CA THR A 511 18.63 8.71 -3.06
C THR A 511 18.78 8.40 -4.55
N ILE A 512 17.92 8.99 -5.36
CA ILE A 512 18.03 8.99 -6.82
C ILE A 512 18.55 10.36 -7.31
N SER A 513 19.10 10.39 -8.51
CA SER A 513 19.63 11.59 -9.17
C SER A 513 18.54 12.62 -9.45
N THR A 514 17.37 12.16 -9.90
CA THR A 514 16.24 13.01 -10.29
C THR A 514 15.01 12.70 -9.44
N PRO A 515 14.75 13.47 -8.37
CA PRO A 515 13.57 13.27 -7.53
C PRO A 515 12.27 13.42 -8.31
N PRO A 516 11.25 12.58 -8.07
CA PRO A 516 9.94 12.74 -8.68
C PRO A 516 9.27 14.03 -8.20
N ASP A 517 8.50 14.64 -9.08
CA ASP A 517 7.77 15.86 -8.77
C ASP A 517 6.74 15.66 -7.66
N ARG A 518 6.67 16.65 -6.77
CA ARG A 518 5.65 16.69 -5.74
C ARG A 518 4.34 17.22 -6.33
N LEU A 519 3.48 16.31 -6.79
CA LEU A 519 2.14 16.67 -7.23
C LEU A 519 1.24 16.94 -6.00
N PRO A 520 0.69 18.16 -5.83
CA PRO A 520 -0.30 18.47 -4.79
C PRO A 520 -1.67 17.90 -5.18
N ALA A 521 -1.76 16.58 -5.30
CA ALA A 521 -2.99 15.87 -5.63
C ALA A 521 -3.61 15.19 -4.40
N LYS A 522 -4.95 15.05 -4.43
CA LYS A 522 -5.67 14.21 -3.46
C LYS A 522 -5.17 12.78 -3.55
N SER A 523 -4.83 12.19 -2.41
CA SER A 523 -4.40 10.80 -2.39
C SER A 523 -5.47 9.87 -2.96
N PRO A 524 -5.06 8.91 -3.82
CA PRO A 524 -5.94 7.85 -4.29
C PRO A 524 -6.62 7.10 -3.14
N LYS A 525 -7.79 6.53 -3.43
CA LYS A 525 -8.53 5.68 -2.49
C LYS A 525 -8.03 4.24 -2.50
N ASN A 526 -7.33 3.86 -3.57
CA ASN A 526 -6.90 2.50 -3.82
C ASN A 526 -5.37 2.38 -3.67
N SER A 527 -4.94 1.18 -3.28
CA SER A 527 -3.54 0.75 -3.31
C SER A 527 -3.41 -0.42 -4.27
N VAL A 528 -2.39 -0.37 -5.13
CA VAL A 528 -2.04 -1.43 -6.07
C VAL A 528 -0.96 -2.29 -5.44
N ILE A 529 -1.06 -3.61 -5.61
CA ILE A 529 -0.10 -4.59 -5.11
C ILE A 529 0.21 -5.57 -6.23
N TRP A 530 1.49 -5.69 -6.59
CA TRP A 530 1.97 -6.71 -7.49
C TRP A 530 3.18 -7.40 -6.88
N ILE A 531 3.26 -8.72 -7.07
CA ILE A 531 4.35 -9.56 -6.57
C ILE A 531 4.75 -10.51 -7.69
N GLN A 532 6.04 -10.75 -7.83
CA GLN A 532 6.59 -11.70 -8.77
C GLN A 532 5.93 -13.08 -8.58
N GLY A 533 5.51 -13.69 -9.68
CA GLY A 533 4.84 -15.00 -9.70
C GLY A 533 3.33 -14.93 -9.51
N TRP A 534 2.76 -13.77 -9.19
CA TRP A 534 1.31 -13.60 -9.22
C TRP A 534 0.81 -13.43 -10.66
N PRO A 535 -0.35 -14.01 -11.01
CA PRO A 535 -0.92 -13.88 -12.36
C PRO A 535 -1.31 -12.43 -12.65
N GLU A 536 -1.89 -11.76 -11.65
CA GLU A 536 -2.38 -10.40 -11.75
C GLU A 536 -2.10 -9.59 -10.48
N HIS A 537 -2.12 -8.27 -10.64
CA HIS A 537 -2.00 -7.32 -9.56
C HIS A 537 -3.32 -7.21 -8.78
N GLU A 538 -3.24 -6.96 -7.48
CA GLU A 538 -4.40 -6.67 -6.64
C GLU A 538 -4.64 -5.18 -6.50
N VAL A 539 -5.91 -4.79 -6.45
CA VAL A 539 -6.34 -3.43 -6.12
C VAL A 539 -7.15 -3.48 -4.83
N VAL A 540 -6.63 -2.82 -3.79
CA VAL A 540 -7.22 -2.76 -2.45
C VAL A 540 -7.85 -1.39 -2.24
N GLU A 541 -9.09 -1.37 -1.75
CA GLU A 541 -9.73 -0.16 -1.23
C GLU A 541 -9.15 0.15 0.16
N ILE A 542 -8.37 1.23 0.29
CA ILE A 542 -7.56 1.49 1.49
C ILE A 542 -8.43 1.67 2.74
N SER A 543 -9.59 2.33 2.62
CA SER A 543 -10.51 2.58 3.74
C SER A 543 -11.05 1.29 4.38
N LYS A 544 -11.17 0.21 3.60
CA LYS A 544 -11.67 -1.10 4.04
C LYS A 544 -10.55 -2.11 4.28
N GLY A 545 -9.36 -1.89 3.71
CA GLY A 545 -8.26 -2.83 3.74
C GLY A 545 -8.55 -4.15 3.01
N LYS A 546 -9.53 -4.16 2.09
CA LYS A 546 -9.98 -5.33 1.33
C LYS A 546 -9.95 -5.02 -0.17
N LEU A 547 -10.05 -6.06 -1.01
CA LEU A 547 -10.16 -5.90 -2.46
C LEU A 547 -11.45 -5.17 -2.84
N LEU A 548 -11.54 -4.69 -4.09
CA LEU A 548 -12.69 -3.90 -4.57
C LEU A 548 -14.02 -4.68 -4.50
N ASP A 549 -13.97 -6.00 -4.60
CA ASP A 549 -15.11 -6.91 -4.46
C ASP A 549 -15.45 -7.24 -2.98
N GLY A 550 -14.68 -6.72 -2.04
CA GLY A 550 -14.83 -6.98 -0.60
C GLY A 550 -14.12 -8.25 -0.11
N SER A 551 -13.43 -8.99 -0.98
CA SER A 551 -12.67 -10.17 -0.57
C SER A 551 -11.35 -9.79 0.14
N PRO A 552 -10.80 -10.66 1.01
CA PRO A 552 -9.53 -10.40 1.67
C PRO A 552 -8.36 -10.40 0.67
N SER A 553 -7.43 -9.45 0.80
CA SER A 553 -6.19 -9.48 0.01
C SER A 553 -5.34 -10.70 0.36
N ARG A 554 -4.57 -11.21 -0.61
CA ARG A 554 -3.51 -12.21 -0.37
C ARG A 554 -2.43 -11.74 0.60
N LEU A 555 -2.33 -10.43 0.86
CA LEU A 555 -1.44 -9.91 1.89
C LEU A 555 -2.06 -9.85 3.27
N SER A 556 -3.33 -10.22 3.47
CA SER A 556 -4.04 -10.18 4.77
C SER A 556 -3.38 -11.05 5.85
N LYS A 557 -3.71 -10.81 7.13
CA LYS A 557 -3.16 -11.62 8.23
C LYS A 557 -3.65 -13.07 8.10
N ARG A 558 -4.93 -13.24 7.76
CA ARG A 558 -5.58 -14.53 7.50
C ARG A 558 -4.83 -15.32 6.44
N HIS A 559 -4.56 -14.70 5.29
CA HIS A 559 -3.85 -15.37 4.20
C HIS A 559 -2.41 -15.75 4.58
N PHE A 560 -1.65 -14.90 5.27
CA PHE A 560 -0.31 -15.29 5.72
C PHE A 560 -0.32 -16.43 6.75
N PHE A 561 -1.30 -16.44 7.65
CA PHE A 561 -1.43 -17.52 8.61
C PHE A 561 -1.73 -18.85 7.91
N TYR A 562 -2.60 -18.82 6.92
CA TYR A 562 -2.90 -19.93 6.03
C TYR A 562 -1.69 -20.45 5.26
N ARG A 563 -0.88 -19.57 4.67
CA ARG A 563 0.39 -19.96 4.04
C ARG A 563 1.36 -20.59 5.04
N PHE A 564 1.43 -20.07 6.27
CA PHE A 564 2.24 -20.66 7.33
C PHE A 564 1.77 -22.05 7.74
N VAL A 565 0.46 -22.25 7.91
CA VAL A 565 -0.11 -23.56 8.27
C VAL A 565 0.19 -24.58 7.18
N ALA A 566 0.02 -24.21 5.90
CA ALA A 566 0.36 -25.08 4.77
C ALA A 566 1.85 -25.46 4.79
N LEU A 567 2.74 -24.47 4.92
CA LEU A 567 4.20 -24.69 4.98
C LEU A 567 4.60 -25.59 6.15
N ALA A 568 4.06 -25.34 7.35
CA ALA A 568 4.39 -26.09 8.55
C ALA A 568 3.80 -27.51 8.55
N SER A 569 2.69 -27.74 7.84
CA SER A 569 2.07 -29.07 7.70
C SER A 569 2.85 -29.97 6.75
N ALA A 570 3.37 -29.38 5.66
CA ALA A 570 4.14 -30.08 4.64
C ALA A 570 5.53 -30.53 5.14
N ASN A 571 6.13 -29.80 6.09
CA ASN A 571 7.45 -30.12 6.62
C ASN A 571 7.37 -30.73 8.02
N VAL A 572 7.79 -32.00 8.16
CA VAL A 572 7.77 -32.77 9.42
C VAL A 572 8.50 -32.04 10.56
N GLU A 573 9.61 -31.37 10.26
CA GLU A 573 10.41 -30.62 11.25
C GLU A 573 9.63 -29.43 11.84
N HIS A 574 8.68 -28.87 11.10
CA HIS A 574 7.92 -27.68 11.48
C HIS A 574 6.53 -27.98 12.06
N ARG A 575 6.09 -29.24 12.07
CA ARG A 575 4.76 -29.63 12.59
C ARG A 575 4.58 -29.30 14.07
N SER A 576 5.64 -29.31 14.86
CA SER A 576 5.60 -28.89 16.27
C SER A 576 5.22 -27.41 16.45
N LEU A 577 5.48 -26.56 15.44
CA LEU A 577 5.09 -25.15 15.45
C LEU A 577 3.56 -24.97 15.34
N LEU A 578 2.86 -25.93 14.70
CA LEU A 578 1.40 -25.92 14.64
C LEU A 578 0.81 -26.05 16.05
N GLN A 579 1.33 -26.95 16.89
CA GLN A 579 0.87 -27.10 18.27
C GLN A 579 1.14 -25.85 19.13
N LYS A 580 2.22 -25.11 18.83
CA LYS A 580 2.59 -23.86 19.53
C LYS A 580 1.68 -22.69 19.16
N HIS A 581 1.28 -22.59 17.89
CA HIS A 581 0.54 -21.43 17.37
C HIS A 581 -0.94 -21.68 17.14
N VAL A 582 -1.37 -22.93 17.07
CA VAL A 582 -2.77 -23.37 16.97
C VAL A 582 -3.15 -23.97 18.32
N LYS A 583 -3.83 -23.19 19.17
CA LYS A 583 -4.38 -23.71 20.43
C LYS A 583 -5.44 -24.78 20.11
N ASN A 584 -5.47 -25.84 20.93
CA ASN A 584 -6.27 -27.06 20.78
C ASN A 584 -7.78 -26.89 20.46
N ASP A 585 -8.37 -25.70 20.61
CA ASP A 585 -9.78 -25.44 20.29
C ASP A 585 -10.05 -25.06 18.82
N TRP A 586 -9.00 -24.78 18.03
CA TRP A 586 -9.13 -24.44 16.60
C TRP A 586 -9.28 -25.67 15.69
N ASP A 587 -9.12 -26.87 16.26
CA ASP A 587 -9.05 -28.13 15.54
C ASP A 587 -10.41 -28.57 14.95
N ASN A 588 -11.52 -28.03 15.44
CA ASN A 588 -12.86 -28.41 14.96
C ASN A 588 -13.43 -27.48 13.87
N GLY A 589 -13.06 -26.19 13.86
CA GLY A 589 -13.67 -25.17 12.99
C GLY A 589 -12.95 -24.96 11.65
N LEU A 590 -11.62 -25.13 11.60
CA LEU A 590 -10.84 -24.84 10.39
C LEU A 590 -10.28 -26.06 9.68
N LYS A 591 -10.09 -27.21 10.35
CA LYS A 591 -10.02 -28.50 9.64
C LYS A 591 -11.26 -28.74 8.77
N SER A 592 -12.41 -28.17 9.14
CA SER A 592 -13.65 -28.29 8.36
C SER A 592 -13.76 -27.33 7.18
N LEU A 593 -12.88 -26.32 7.05
CA LEU A 593 -12.97 -25.27 6.01
C LEU A 593 -11.74 -25.23 5.10
N TRP A 594 -10.60 -25.76 5.53
CA TRP A 594 -9.32 -25.66 4.80
C TRP A 594 -8.93 -26.90 4.00
N ASN A 595 -9.41 -28.08 4.40
CA ASN A 595 -9.12 -29.33 3.71
C ASN A 595 -10.27 -29.71 2.79
N LYS A 596 -10.77 -28.74 2.02
CA LYS A 596 -12.13 -28.86 1.51
C LYS A 596 -12.30 -28.33 0.09
N THR A 597 -11.71 -29.00 -0.89
CA THR A 597 -12.04 -28.79 -2.31
C THR A 597 -13.41 -29.45 -2.58
N VAL A 598 -14.38 -28.68 -3.06
CA VAL A 598 -15.62 -29.24 -3.60
C VAL A 598 -15.27 -29.94 -4.90
N LEU A 599 -15.25 -31.27 -4.89
CA LEU A 599 -15.00 -32.06 -6.08
C LEU A 599 -16.33 -32.32 -6.79
N LYS A 600 -16.45 -31.86 -8.03
CA LYS A 600 -17.55 -32.25 -8.92
C LYS A 600 -17.14 -33.52 -9.64
N PHE A 601 -17.60 -34.66 -9.17
CA PHE A 601 -17.18 -35.97 -9.70
C PHE A 601 -18.15 -36.47 -10.79
N LEU A 602 -17.66 -36.61 -12.02
CA LEU A 602 -18.30 -37.40 -13.09
C LEU A 602 -17.76 -38.84 -13.02
N LEU A 603 -18.65 -39.81 -13.27
CA LEU A 603 -18.45 -41.25 -13.11
C LEU A 603 -17.15 -41.79 -13.74
N MET A 604 -16.39 -42.60 -12.99
CA MET A 604 -16.21 -44.05 -13.27
C MET A 604 -15.16 -44.75 -12.37
N GLU A 605 -14.25 -44.04 -11.70
CA GLU A 605 -13.16 -44.71 -10.94
C GLU A 605 -13.45 -45.01 -9.45
N ALA A 606 -14.62 -44.61 -8.92
CA ALA A 606 -14.97 -44.80 -7.50
C ALA A 606 -15.22 -46.28 -7.12
N ASN A 607 -15.49 -47.16 -8.08
CA ASN A 607 -15.81 -48.57 -7.80
C ASN A 607 -14.61 -49.34 -7.20
N TRP A 608 -13.38 -49.02 -7.62
CA TRP A 608 -12.17 -49.60 -7.00
C TRP A 608 -12.00 -49.15 -5.54
N TYR A 609 -12.28 -47.89 -5.23
CA TYR A 609 -12.12 -47.33 -3.87
C TYR A 609 -13.16 -47.95 -2.93
N LEU A 610 -14.43 -47.93 -3.34
CA LEU A 610 -15.56 -48.46 -2.58
C LEU A 610 -15.48 -49.99 -2.40
N ALA A 611 -14.87 -50.72 -3.33
CA ALA A 611 -14.64 -52.17 -3.22
C ALA A 611 -13.67 -52.54 -2.10
N ASN A 612 -12.70 -51.67 -1.77
CA ASN A 612 -11.65 -51.96 -0.79
C ASN A 612 -11.93 -51.43 0.62
N ILE A 613 -13.08 -50.77 0.85
CA ILE A 613 -13.43 -50.24 2.16
C ILE A 613 -14.14 -51.30 3.00
N LEU A 614 -13.55 -51.60 4.15
CA LEU A 614 -14.10 -52.53 5.15
C LEU A 614 -15.20 -51.86 5.97
N ILE A 615 -16.29 -52.60 6.21
CA ILE A 615 -17.37 -52.17 7.10
C ILE A 615 -16.88 -52.23 8.55
N PRO A 616 -17.03 -51.17 9.36
CA PRO A 616 -16.55 -51.19 10.73
C PRO A 616 -17.26 -52.24 11.58
N THR A 617 -16.48 -53.04 12.32
CA THR A 617 -16.99 -54.13 13.17
C THR A 617 -17.96 -53.67 14.27
N TRP A 618 -17.88 -52.40 14.69
CA TRP A 618 -18.79 -51.85 15.70
C TRP A 618 -20.24 -51.75 15.22
N VAL A 619 -20.47 -51.55 13.91
CA VAL A 619 -21.83 -51.49 13.33
C VAL A 619 -22.54 -52.83 13.51
N TYR A 620 -21.84 -53.94 13.21
CA TYR A 620 -22.38 -55.28 13.40
C TYR A 620 -22.60 -55.61 14.88
N ASN A 621 -21.77 -55.10 15.79
CA ASN A 621 -22.01 -55.29 17.21
C ASN A 621 -23.32 -54.66 17.69
N ILE A 622 -23.76 -53.55 17.09
CA ILE A 622 -25.06 -52.94 17.39
C ILE A 622 -26.19 -53.76 16.76
N LEU A 623 -26.06 -54.10 15.46
CA LEU A 623 -27.07 -54.88 14.74
C LEU A 623 -27.29 -56.29 15.33
N GLU A 624 -26.28 -56.85 15.99
CA GLU A 624 -26.32 -58.16 16.66
C GLU A 624 -26.54 -58.04 18.19
N HIS A 625 -26.89 -56.85 18.69
CA HIS A 625 -27.15 -56.56 20.11
C HIS A 625 -25.99 -56.91 21.06
N LYS A 626 -24.77 -57.01 20.56
CA LYS A 626 -23.55 -57.24 21.36
C LYS A 626 -23.08 -55.99 22.10
N LYS A 627 -23.45 -54.79 21.62
CA LYS A 627 -23.15 -53.49 22.23
C LYS A 627 -24.30 -52.50 22.01
N GLU A 628 -24.47 -51.58 22.96
CA GLU A 628 -25.44 -50.46 22.93
C GLU A 628 -26.92 -50.86 22.80
N ALA A 629 -27.26 -52.13 23.08
CA ALA A 629 -28.62 -52.63 23.01
C ALA A 629 -29.59 -51.89 23.95
N ASP A 630 -29.10 -51.42 25.09
CA ASP A 630 -29.84 -50.63 26.08
C ASP A 630 -30.18 -49.20 25.60
N ARG A 631 -29.48 -48.71 24.58
CA ARG A 631 -29.65 -47.35 24.04
C ARG A 631 -30.62 -47.28 22.86
N ILE A 632 -31.12 -48.41 22.40
CA ILE A 632 -32.02 -48.49 21.24
C ILE A 632 -33.31 -47.72 21.52
N VAL A 633 -33.70 -46.88 20.55
CA VAL A 633 -34.90 -46.06 20.59
C VAL A 633 -36.03 -46.71 19.82
N TYR A 634 -35.70 -47.32 18.69
CA TYR A 634 -36.63 -48.06 17.85
C TYR A 634 -35.84 -49.12 17.08
N GLU A 635 -36.44 -50.29 16.86
CA GLU A 635 -35.85 -51.32 16.01
C GLU A 635 -36.90 -51.99 15.13
N ASP A 636 -36.49 -52.27 13.90
CA ASP A 636 -37.20 -53.11 12.94
C ASP A 636 -36.16 -54.11 12.41
N LEU A 637 -36.30 -55.38 12.80
CA LEU A 637 -35.31 -56.41 12.50
C LEU A 637 -35.54 -57.08 11.13
N ASN A 638 -36.41 -56.51 10.28
CA ASN A 638 -36.55 -56.99 8.91
C ASN A 638 -35.19 -56.89 8.17
N PRO A 639 -34.67 -57.99 7.60
CA PRO A 639 -33.34 -57.99 7.00
C PRO A 639 -33.22 -57.11 5.75
N GLU A 640 -34.34 -56.84 5.05
CA GLU A 640 -34.37 -56.09 3.80
C GLU A 640 -34.76 -54.61 3.99
N SER A 641 -35.73 -54.35 4.86
CA SER A 641 -36.33 -53.02 5.04
C SER A 641 -36.20 -52.46 6.46
N GLY A 642 -35.59 -53.20 7.38
CA GLY A 642 -35.45 -52.86 8.78
C GLY A 642 -34.23 -51.99 9.10
N PHE A 643 -34.26 -51.38 10.29
CA PHE A 643 -33.19 -50.54 10.82
C PHE A 643 -33.27 -50.46 12.36
N ILE A 644 -32.14 -50.10 12.98
CA ILE A 644 -32.05 -49.78 14.40
C ILE A 644 -31.81 -48.28 14.54
N LEU A 645 -32.63 -47.60 15.35
CA LEU A 645 -32.49 -46.19 15.69
C LEU A 645 -31.93 -46.06 17.11
N LEU A 646 -30.85 -45.31 17.27
CA LEU A 646 -30.22 -45.08 18.57
C LEU A 646 -29.56 -43.69 18.65
N PRO A 647 -29.34 -43.15 19.86
CA PRO A 647 -28.60 -41.91 20.06
C PRO A 647 -27.18 -41.97 19.48
N ASP A 648 -26.77 -40.91 18.79
CA ASP A 648 -25.38 -40.77 18.34
C ASP A 648 -24.44 -40.55 19.53
N LEU A 649 -23.17 -40.95 19.40
CA LEU A 649 -22.14 -40.73 20.43
C LEU A 649 -21.92 -39.25 20.75
N LYS A 650 -22.30 -38.34 19.83
CA LYS A 650 -22.19 -36.89 19.99
C LYS A 650 -23.30 -36.27 20.82
N TRP A 651 -24.36 -37.02 21.15
CA TRP A 651 -25.49 -36.49 21.92
C TRP A 651 -25.48 -37.00 23.35
N ASP A 652 -25.52 -36.06 24.30
CA ASP A 652 -25.54 -36.32 25.74
C ASP A 652 -26.91 -36.76 26.27
N CYS A 653 -27.93 -36.82 25.40
CA CYS A 653 -29.31 -37.19 25.72
C CYS A 653 -29.97 -36.29 26.78
N ARG A 654 -29.47 -35.07 27.00
CA ARG A 654 -29.98 -34.16 28.04
C ARG A 654 -31.05 -33.21 27.53
N SER A 655 -30.97 -32.81 26.27
CA SER A 655 -31.91 -31.85 25.67
C SER A 655 -32.37 -32.31 24.30
N THR A 656 -33.59 -31.93 23.95
CA THR A 656 -34.14 -32.16 22.60
C THR A 656 -33.67 -31.10 21.61
N SER A 657 -33.18 -29.94 22.07
CA SER A 657 -32.67 -28.87 21.20
C SER A 657 -31.38 -29.26 20.48
N ASN A 658 -30.56 -30.13 21.08
CA ASN A 658 -29.34 -30.71 20.48
C ASN A 658 -29.51 -32.19 20.09
N LEU A 659 -30.74 -32.67 19.92
CA LEU A 659 -31.06 -34.07 19.62
C LEU A 659 -30.29 -34.57 18.38
N TYR A 660 -29.64 -35.72 18.52
CA TYR A 660 -28.92 -36.43 17.45
C TYR A 660 -29.09 -37.95 17.61
N LEU A 661 -29.83 -38.56 16.69
CA LEU A 661 -29.93 -40.01 16.53
C LEU A 661 -29.41 -40.46 15.17
N THR A 662 -29.04 -41.74 15.10
CA THR A 662 -28.61 -42.41 13.88
C THR A 662 -29.47 -43.66 13.66
N GLY A 663 -30.05 -43.79 12.47
CA GLY A 663 -30.71 -45.01 11.99
C GLY A 663 -29.75 -45.84 11.16
N ILE A 664 -29.40 -47.03 11.64
CA ILE A 664 -28.50 -47.98 10.98
C ILE A 664 -29.34 -49.09 10.35
N VAL A 665 -29.23 -49.31 9.04
CA VAL A 665 -30.04 -50.33 8.35
C VAL A 665 -29.57 -51.74 8.64
N CYS A 666 -30.48 -52.71 8.64
CA CYS A 666 -30.14 -54.12 8.86
C CYS A 666 -29.46 -54.75 7.63
N LYS A 667 -29.84 -54.29 6.43
CA LYS A 667 -29.31 -54.74 5.15
C LYS A 667 -27.82 -54.39 4.98
N LYS A 668 -26.96 -55.37 4.70
CA LYS A 668 -25.49 -55.24 4.83
C LYS A 668 -24.74 -54.81 3.56
N ASP A 669 -25.38 -54.90 2.40
CA ASP A 669 -24.79 -54.66 1.08
C ASP A 669 -24.88 -53.21 0.61
N ILE A 670 -25.48 -52.31 1.41
CA ILE A 670 -25.63 -50.90 1.06
C ILE A 670 -24.57 -50.08 1.80
N LYS A 671 -23.60 -49.52 1.06
CA LYS A 671 -22.48 -48.78 1.64
C LYS A 671 -22.73 -47.28 1.68
N SER A 672 -23.36 -46.72 0.64
CA SER A 672 -23.57 -45.27 0.50
C SER A 672 -24.76 -44.93 -0.40
N LEU A 673 -24.95 -43.63 -0.70
CA LEU A 673 -25.94 -43.19 -1.71
C LEU A 673 -25.75 -43.84 -3.08
N ARG A 674 -24.53 -44.22 -3.45
CA ARG A 674 -24.23 -44.80 -4.78
C ARG A 674 -24.86 -46.19 -5.00
N ASP A 675 -25.18 -46.91 -3.93
CA ASP A 675 -25.77 -48.26 -4.01
C ASP A 675 -27.31 -48.21 -4.02
N LEU A 676 -27.90 -47.03 -3.81
CA LEU A 676 -29.34 -46.88 -3.72
C LEU A 676 -30.01 -46.93 -5.09
N THR A 677 -31.09 -47.70 -5.15
CA THR A 677 -31.92 -47.96 -6.34
C THR A 677 -33.38 -48.02 -5.93
N SER A 678 -34.29 -48.19 -6.89
CA SER A 678 -35.73 -48.37 -6.61
C SER A 678 -36.04 -49.54 -5.67
N GLU A 679 -35.19 -50.57 -5.61
CA GLU A 679 -35.34 -51.72 -4.71
C GLU A 679 -35.28 -51.31 -3.23
N HIS A 680 -34.59 -50.21 -2.94
CA HIS A 680 -34.35 -49.72 -1.59
C HIS A 680 -35.43 -48.74 -1.10
N LEU A 681 -36.40 -48.36 -1.94
CA LEU A 681 -37.46 -47.42 -1.57
C LEU A 681 -38.27 -47.86 -0.33
N PRO A 682 -38.65 -49.15 -0.15
CA PRO A 682 -39.35 -49.58 1.05
C PRO A 682 -38.52 -49.33 2.33
N LEU A 683 -37.22 -49.62 2.30
CA LEU A 683 -36.29 -49.36 3.41
C LEU A 683 -36.20 -47.86 3.73
N LEU A 684 -36.01 -47.02 2.71
CA LEU A 684 -35.85 -45.58 2.89
C LEU A 684 -37.14 -44.90 3.41
N LYS A 685 -38.31 -45.34 2.92
CA LYS A 685 -39.61 -44.90 3.43
C LYS A 685 -39.84 -45.35 4.87
N ASN A 686 -39.46 -46.60 5.19
CA ASN A 686 -39.53 -47.13 6.55
C ASN A 686 -38.70 -46.28 7.53
N LEU A 687 -37.45 -45.97 7.15
CA LEU A 687 -36.57 -45.06 7.90
C LEU A 687 -37.21 -43.68 8.12
N LEU A 688 -37.75 -43.08 7.07
CA LEU A 688 -38.33 -41.73 7.15
C LEU A 688 -39.59 -41.70 8.02
N GLU A 689 -40.49 -42.67 7.86
CA GLU A 689 -41.78 -42.69 8.53
C GLU A 689 -41.67 -43.19 9.97
N LYS A 690 -41.17 -44.42 10.16
CA LYS A 690 -41.09 -45.02 11.49
C LYS A 690 -40.01 -44.37 12.35
N GLY A 691 -38.89 -43.96 11.75
CA GLY A 691 -37.83 -43.26 12.48
C GLY A 691 -38.31 -41.91 13.02
N SER A 692 -39.03 -41.14 12.19
CA SER A 692 -39.60 -39.86 12.61
C SER A 692 -40.70 -40.02 13.66
N ALA A 693 -41.59 -41.02 13.49
CA ALA A 693 -42.64 -41.33 14.45
C ALA A 693 -42.09 -41.74 15.82
N ALA A 694 -41.05 -42.59 15.86
CA ALA A 694 -40.39 -43.00 17.10
C ALA A 694 -39.77 -41.82 17.85
N ILE A 695 -39.22 -40.83 17.13
CA ILE A 695 -38.67 -39.61 17.73
C ILE A 695 -39.78 -38.73 18.31
N THR A 696 -40.89 -38.57 17.58
CA THR A 696 -42.07 -37.84 18.08
C THR A 696 -42.63 -38.50 19.33
N GLU A 697 -42.78 -39.82 19.33
CA GLU A 697 -43.33 -40.58 20.46
C GLU A 697 -42.42 -40.51 21.71
N LYS A 698 -41.10 -40.72 21.53
CA LYS A 698 -40.17 -40.80 22.66
C LYS A 698 -39.73 -39.44 23.20
N TYR A 699 -39.59 -38.44 22.33
CA TYR A 699 -38.97 -37.15 22.68
C TYR A 699 -39.89 -35.94 22.47
N GLY A 700 -41.11 -36.13 21.94
CA GLY A 700 -42.06 -35.04 21.70
C GLY A 700 -41.63 -34.05 20.61
N LEU A 701 -40.65 -34.40 19.77
CA LEU A 701 -40.14 -33.55 18.71
C LEU A 701 -40.90 -33.83 17.41
N GLU A 702 -41.71 -32.89 16.94
CA GLU A 702 -42.55 -33.08 15.75
C GLU A 702 -41.74 -33.30 14.47
N LYS A 703 -42.33 -33.99 13.48
CA LYS A 703 -41.65 -34.27 12.20
C LYS A 703 -41.16 -33.01 11.50
N SER A 704 -41.90 -31.90 11.60
CA SER A 704 -41.53 -30.59 11.04
C SER A 704 -40.32 -29.96 11.73
N GLN A 705 -39.96 -30.42 12.93
CA GLN A 705 -38.81 -29.96 13.72
C GLN A 705 -37.59 -30.86 13.56
N GLN A 706 -37.69 -31.91 12.73
CA GLN A 706 -36.62 -32.89 12.49
C GLN A 706 -35.93 -32.64 11.14
N ARG A 707 -34.60 -32.58 11.15
CA ARG A 707 -33.76 -32.66 9.95
C ARG A 707 -33.27 -34.09 9.78
N ILE A 708 -33.69 -34.75 8.69
CA ILE A 708 -33.42 -36.16 8.40
C ILE A 708 -32.62 -36.27 7.10
N TYR A 709 -31.38 -36.77 7.16
CA TYR A 709 -30.44 -36.71 6.04
C TYR A 709 -29.37 -37.81 6.08
N LEU A 710 -28.72 -38.02 4.94
CA LEU A 710 -27.57 -38.91 4.77
C LEU A 710 -26.32 -38.08 4.46
N HIS A 711 -25.15 -38.62 4.81
CA HIS A 711 -23.87 -38.03 4.43
C HIS A 711 -23.35 -38.60 3.10
N TYR A 712 -22.73 -37.74 2.30
CA TYR A 712 -21.89 -38.14 1.17
C TYR A 712 -20.60 -37.30 1.11
N GLN A 713 -19.39 -37.87 1.23
CA GLN A 713 -19.10 -39.25 1.61
C GLN A 713 -19.60 -39.56 3.05
N PRO A 714 -20.05 -40.80 3.31
CA PRO A 714 -20.55 -41.20 4.61
C PRO A 714 -19.40 -41.26 5.64
N SER A 715 -19.73 -41.18 6.93
CA SER A 715 -18.71 -41.31 8.01
C SER A 715 -18.16 -42.74 8.12
N PHE A 716 -18.93 -43.73 7.68
CA PHE A 716 -18.56 -45.13 7.54
C PHE A 716 -19.44 -45.77 6.46
N TYR A 717 -18.92 -46.78 5.78
CA TYR A 717 -19.55 -47.37 4.59
C TYR A 717 -20.53 -48.50 4.92
N HIS A 718 -21.56 -48.15 5.68
CA HIS A 718 -22.76 -48.94 5.90
C HIS A 718 -23.91 -47.93 5.99
N LEU A 719 -24.97 -48.10 5.21
CA LEU A 719 -26.00 -47.07 5.07
C LEU A 719 -26.58 -46.67 6.43
N HIS A 720 -26.53 -45.38 6.71
CA HIS A 720 -27.07 -44.81 7.93
C HIS A 720 -27.71 -43.44 7.65
N VAL A 721 -28.73 -43.12 8.43
CA VAL A 721 -29.49 -41.87 8.35
C VAL A 721 -29.33 -41.10 9.65
N HIS A 722 -29.06 -39.82 9.56
CA HIS A 722 -28.98 -38.91 10.70
C HIS A 722 -30.33 -38.24 10.93
N PHE A 723 -30.79 -38.27 12.18
CA PHE A 723 -31.98 -37.58 12.65
C PHE A 723 -31.57 -36.55 13.69
N THR A 724 -31.79 -35.27 13.39
CA THR A 724 -31.32 -34.17 14.24
C THR A 724 -32.42 -33.14 14.43
N SER A 725 -32.43 -32.45 15.58
CA SER A 725 -33.28 -31.26 15.74
C SER A 725 -32.91 -30.19 14.72
N LEU A 726 -33.91 -29.48 14.17
CA LEU A 726 -33.67 -28.34 13.28
C LEU A 726 -32.92 -27.20 13.97
N GLU A 727 -33.11 -27.03 15.27
CA GLU A 727 -32.39 -26.03 16.09
C GLU A 727 -30.90 -26.35 16.22
N PHE A 728 -30.55 -27.63 16.07
CA PHE A 728 -29.18 -28.07 16.15
C PHE A 728 -28.47 -27.92 14.80
N VAL A 729 -27.23 -27.43 14.81
CA VAL A 729 -26.36 -27.34 13.64
C VAL A 729 -25.15 -28.27 13.83
N PRO A 730 -25.34 -29.59 13.70
CA PRO A 730 -24.25 -30.54 13.88
C PRO A 730 -23.25 -30.49 12.72
N PRO A 731 -21.97 -30.84 12.97
CA PRO A 731 -21.00 -30.99 11.89
C PRO A 731 -21.46 -32.09 10.93
N GLY A 732 -21.53 -31.78 9.63
CA GLY A 732 -22.01 -32.68 8.58
C GLY A 732 -23.39 -32.34 8.01
N CYS A 733 -24.16 -31.42 8.62
CA CYS A 733 -25.47 -31.00 8.11
C CYS A 733 -25.41 -29.98 6.96
N GLN A 734 -24.22 -29.63 6.48
CA GLN A 734 -24.02 -28.64 5.42
C GLN A 734 -24.35 -29.22 4.03
N VAL A 735 -24.67 -28.36 3.06
CA VAL A 735 -25.18 -28.75 1.72
C VAL A 735 -24.19 -29.60 0.93
N GLU A 736 -22.89 -29.40 1.14
CA GLU A 736 -21.81 -30.16 0.51
C GLU A 736 -21.66 -31.62 0.99
N ARG A 737 -22.48 -32.06 1.94
CA ARG A 737 -22.39 -33.40 2.54
C ARG A 737 -23.75 -34.00 2.86
N ALA A 738 -24.69 -33.20 3.33
CA ALA A 738 -26.01 -33.65 3.74
C ALA A 738 -26.98 -33.74 2.56
N HIS A 739 -27.56 -34.92 2.36
CA HIS A 739 -28.64 -35.17 1.41
C HIS A 739 -29.91 -35.52 2.18
N LEU A 740 -30.94 -34.67 2.08
CA LEU A 740 -32.21 -34.90 2.77
C LEU A 740 -32.84 -36.23 2.34
N LEU A 741 -33.25 -37.08 3.29
CA LEU A 741 -33.78 -38.42 3.00
C LEU A 741 -35.02 -38.34 2.12
N ALA A 742 -35.90 -37.36 2.34
CA ALA A 742 -37.08 -37.14 1.50
C ALA A 742 -36.71 -36.80 0.04
N SER A 743 -35.66 -36.00 -0.17
CA SER A 743 -35.15 -35.70 -1.51
C SER A 743 -34.52 -36.93 -2.16
N VAL A 744 -33.80 -37.75 -1.38
CA VAL A 744 -33.20 -39.01 -1.86
C VAL A 744 -34.26 -39.98 -2.35
N ILE A 745 -35.34 -40.18 -1.56
CA ILE A 745 -36.48 -41.00 -1.95
C ILE A 745 -37.09 -40.48 -3.26
N ARG A 746 -37.39 -39.18 -3.33
CA ARG A 746 -37.98 -38.57 -4.53
C ARG A 746 -37.08 -38.72 -5.77
N ASN A 747 -35.77 -38.55 -5.60
CA ASN A 747 -34.82 -38.68 -6.71
C ASN A 747 -34.80 -40.11 -7.28
N ILE A 748 -34.85 -41.12 -6.41
CA ILE A 748 -34.91 -42.54 -6.82
C ILE A 748 -36.25 -42.88 -7.46
N GLU A 749 -37.35 -42.32 -6.95
CA GLU A 749 -38.69 -42.46 -7.57
C GLU A 749 -38.73 -41.86 -8.98
N LEU A 750 -38.02 -40.75 -9.21
CA LEU A 750 -37.89 -40.14 -10.54
C LEU A 750 -36.99 -40.95 -11.47
N LYS A 751 -35.90 -41.51 -10.95
CA LYS A 751 -34.95 -42.31 -11.71
C LYS A 751 -34.26 -43.31 -10.79
N SER A 752 -34.50 -44.61 -11.01
CA SER A 752 -33.92 -45.68 -10.17
C SER A 752 -32.40 -45.60 -10.06
N SER A 753 -31.70 -45.30 -11.17
CA SER A 753 -30.25 -45.11 -11.21
C SER A 753 -29.78 -43.68 -10.90
N TYR A 754 -30.61 -42.82 -10.30
CA TYR A 754 -30.29 -41.40 -10.11
C TYR A 754 -28.92 -41.20 -9.44
N TYR A 755 -28.67 -41.88 -8.32
CA TYR A 755 -27.42 -41.74 -7.58
C TYR A 755 -26.25 -42.51 -8.20
N LEU A 756 -26.52 -43.44 -9.12
CA LEU A 756 -25.48 -44.04 -9.93
C LEU A 756 -24.97 -43.04 -10.98
N ASP A 757 -25.91 -42.34 -11.65
CA ASP A 757 -25.62 -41.52 -12.83
C ASP A 757 -25.35 -40.04 -12.52
N SER A 758 -25.82 -39.53 -11.38
CA SER A 758 -25.75 -38.11 -11.06
C SER A 758 -24.37 -37.72 -10.49
N PRO A 759 -23.82 -36.55 -10.85
CA PRO A 759 -22.68 -36.00 -10.14
C PRO A 759 -23.12 -35.66 -8.71
N LEU A 760 -22.27 -36.01 -7.74
CA LEU A 760 -22.47 -35.64 -6.35
C LEU A 760 -21.27 -34.81 -5.92
N ASP A 761 -21.55 -33.62 -5.43
CA ASP A 761 -20.55 -32.75 -4.85
C ASP A 761 -20.29 -33.21 -3.43
N PHE A 762 -19.03 -33.43 -3.10
CA PHE A 762 -18.60 -33.71 -1.74
C PHE A 762 -17.22 -33.14 -1.53
N ILE A 763 -16.80 -33.17 -0.27
CA ILE A 763 -15.56 -32.55 0.11
C ILE A 763 -14.50 -33.56 0.56
N VAL A 764 -13.28 -33.34 0.07
CA VAL A 764 -12.10 -34.17 0.30
C VAL A 764 -10.95 -33.32 0.85
N SER A 765 -10.18 -33.93 1.75
CA SER A 765 -8.99 -33.32 2.36
C SER A 765 -7.81 -33.23 1.41
N GLU A 766 -7.02 -32.16 1.53
CA GLU A 766 -5.75 -32.03 0.82
C GLU A 766 -4.79 -33.13 1.31
N GLY A 767 -4.27 -33.96 0.40
CA GLY A 767 -3.50 -35.17 0.70
C GLY A 767 -4.31 -36.46 0.84
N ASP A 768 -5.64 -36.43 0.65
CA ASP A 768 -6.42 -37.65 0.47
C ASP A 768 -6.10 -38.29 -0.89
N PRO A 769 -5.80 -39.60 -0.97
CA PRO A 769 -5.52 -40.29 -2.24
C PRO A 769 -6.60 -40.08 -3.31
N LEU A 770 -7.85 -39.82 -2.90
CA LEU A 770 -8.95 -39.53 -3.81
C LEU A 770 -8.81 -38.18 -4.51
N LEU A 771 -8.19 -37.19 -3.87
CA LEU A 771 -7.92 -35.88 -4.46
C LEU A 771 -6.82 -35.97 -5.53
N GLU A 772 -5.74 -36.72 -5.26
CA GLU A 772 -4.66 -36.94 -6.23
C GLU A 772 -5.17 -37.63 -7.50
N LYS A 773 -6.00 -38.68 -7.34
CA LYS A 773 -6.63 -39.37 -8.45
C LYS A 773 -7.58 -38.47 -9.26
N TYR A 774 -8.36 -37.63 -8.57
CA TYR A 774 -9.21 -36.66 -9.25
C TYR A 774 -8.40 -35.65 -10.07
N GLN A 775 -7.31 -35.11 -9.49
CA GLN A 775 -6.42 -34.18 -10.19
C GLN A 775 -5.78 -34.84 -11.42
N HIS A 776 -5.37 -36.11 -11.31
CA HIS A 776 -4.86 -36.89 -12.43
C HIS A 776 -5.92 -37.09 -13.52
N TYR A 777 -7.16 -37.44 -13.16
CA TYR A 777 -8.28 -37.57 -14.10
C TYR A 777 -8.60 -36.24 -14.82
N VAL A 778 -8.62 -35.12 -14.10
CA VAL A 778 -8.85 -33.81 -14.70
C VAL A 778 -7.73 -33.44 -15.67
N ALA A 779 -6.47 -33.73 -15.32
CA ALA A 779 -5.31 -33.51 -16.19
C ALA A 779 -5.36 -34.35 -17.48
N LEU A 780 -5.84 -35.59 -17.41
CA LEU A 780 -6.01 -36.46 -18.59
C LEU A 780 -7.12 -35.94 -19.53
N ASN A 781 -8.22 -35.43 -18.98
CA ASN A 781 -9.38 -35.00 -19.78
C ASN A 781 -9.33 -33.55 -20.28
N SER A 782 -8.40 -32.72 -19.80
CA SER A 782 -8.25 -31.33 -20.25
C SER A 782 -7.40 -31.16 -21.52
N ASN A 783 -6.80 -32.25 -22.04
CA ASN A 783 -5.97 -32.26 -23.25
C ASN A 783 -6.72 -32.63 -24.55
N GLY A 784 -8.05 -32.75 -24.55
CA GLY A 784 -8.83 -32.82 -25.80
C GLY A 784 -8.75 -34.13 -26.59
N ASP A 785 -8.18 -35.21 -26.06
CA ASP A 785 -8.28 -36.53 -26.67
C ASP A 785 -9.49 -37.29 -26.12
N ASN A 786 -10.61 -37.19 -26.83
CA ASN A 786 -11.69 -38.16 -26.74
C ASN A 786 -11.19 -39.51 -27.30
N LYS A 787 -10.53 -40.34 -26.48
CA LYS A 787 -10.37 -41.79 -26.69
C LYS A 787 -10.01 -42.51 -25.37
N CYS A 788 -10.90 -43.44 -25.02
CA CYS A 788 -10.92 -44.36 -23.88
C CYS A 788 -9.57 -45.03 -23.50
N TYR A 789 -9.42 -45.50 -22.25
CA TYR A 789 -9.67 -46.89 -21.82
C TYR A 789 -9.16 -47.16 -20.39
N LEU A 790 -9.94 -48.02 -19.69
CA LEU A 790 -9.76 -48.71 -18.39
C LEU A 790 -10.16 -47.96 -17.11
#